data_AF-A0A8C9KHN9-F1
#
_entry.id   AF-A0A8C9KHN9-F1
#
_cell.length_a   1.000
_cell.length_b   1.000
_cell.length_c   1.000
_cell.angle_alpha   90.00
_cell.angle_beta   90.00
_cell.angle_gamma   90.00
#
_symmetry.space_group_name_H-M   'P 1'
#
loop_
_entity.id
_entity.type
_entity.pdbx_description
1 polymer ?
#
loop_
_entity_poly.entity_id
_entity_poly.type
_entity_poly.pdbx_seq_one_letter_code
_entity_poly.pdbx_strand_id
1 'polypeptide(L)'
;MASPKPRCSSFATTSRTHIQPSGVTVDDSYLTEAKSSQNRKFSQKQKTLSCQFSIGGHLSPWPTYTSGQTILHNRKPCSYDYRKRAGSWQQQPLGTTKPRYLEQLENYLRKELLLLDLSTDSAQELRLQPYREIFEFFIEDFKTYKPLLSSIKHQREKIRALEPLKAKIVTVNEDCNERILAMRAEERYEISMLKKEKMNLLKLIDKKNEEKISLQSEVSKLRKNLAEEYLHYLSERDARKILIADLNELRYQREDMSLAQSPGIWGEDPVKLTLALKMTRQDLTRTQMELNTMKANFGDVVPRRDFEMQEKTNKDLQEQLDSLRGDYEEVCKEHEILLQLHMTTLKERDQFYSELQEIQRTSTPRPDWTKCEDVVAGGPDRWQMLAEGKNSDQLVDVLLEEIGEGLLREKDFFPGLGYGEAIPSFLRFDGIVENKKPTKKDVVNLLKDAWKERLVEEQKEKFPDFFFNFLENRFGPGDAMAWAYTIFENTKLFRSNEVMSQFYALLMGKRSESVYIKQKETVVQLLKEMTNADSQNEGLITMENLSTVLKSTFPFKKEERIQELMEAGGWHSNSSNADLLNYHSLFIEDEEGQSMPFVQKLWEQYMDEKDEYLQELKQELGLELHDKVTLPKVREALMNIDPGLDKQTLNSYLSQAFQLPMTELPEEGEEKEEAIMEQLQIALEQLQMIDLRRMGPREQEPAS
;
A
#
# COMPACT_ATOMS: atom_id res chain seq x y z
N MET A 1 10.74 70.21 -4.35
CA MET A 1 9.58 70.28 -5.27
C MET A 1 8.74 69.03 -5.05
N ALA A 2 7.46 69.24 -4.73
CA ALA A 2 6.55 68.21 -4.27
C ALA A 2 6.08 67.30 -5.42
N SER A 3 5.97 65.99 -5.17
CA SER A 3 5.22 65.05 -5.99
C SER A 3 4.14 64.40 -5.11
N PRO A 4 2.86 64.37 -5.54
CA PRO A 4 1.76 63.91 -4.70
C PRO A 4 1.40 62.43 -4.93
N LYS A 5 0.83 61.83 -3.87
CA LYS A 5 0.18 60.50 -3.82
C LYS A 5 -0.98 60.37 -4.81
N PRO A 6 -1.31 59.16 -5.30
CA PRO A 6 -2.60 58.91 -5.95
C PRO A 6 -3.70 58.58 -4.92
N ARG A 7 -4.88 59.15 -5.16
CA ARG A 7 -6.15 58.89 -4.46
C ARG A 7 -6.91 57.75 -5.13
N CYS A 8 -7.61 56.95 -4.32
CA CYS A 8 -8.73 56.11 -4.72
C CYS A 8 -9.87 56.92 -5.37
N SER A 9 -10.60 56.29 -6.29
CA SER A 9 -12.02 56.55 -6.52
C SER A 9 -12.76 55.29 -6.96
N SER A 10 -13.73 54.89 -6.15
CA SER A 10 -14.84 53.99 -6.43
C SER A 10 -15.89 54.64 -7.35
N PHE A 11 -16.64 53.86 -8.14
CA PHE A 11 -18.12 53.75 -8.08
C PHE A 11 -18.73 53.00 -9.31
N ALA A 12 -19.48 51.95 -8.99
CA ALA A 12 -20.84 51.57 -9.43
C ALA A 12 -21.22 51.26 -10.90
N THR A 13 -21.62 49.99 -11.08
CA THR A 13 -22.93 49.46 -11.55
C THR A 13 -23.59 50.00 -12.83
N THR A 14 -23.86 49.10 -13.79
CA THR A 14 -25.11 49.07 -14.59
C THR A 14 -25.37 47.69 -15.20
N SER A 15 -26.63 47.45 -15.53
CA SER A 15 -27.34 46.17 -15.56
C SER A 15 -27.55 45.59 -16.96
N ARG A 16 -27.73 44.24 -17.01
CA ARG A 16 -28.52 43.40 -17.94
C ARG A 16 -28.91 43.94 -19.33
N THR A 17 -28.62 43.15 -20.36
CA THR A 17 -29.59 42.88 -21.45
C THR A 17 -29.35 41.51 -22.11
N HIS A 18 -30.43 40.72 -22.22
CA HIS A 18 -30.56 39.52 -23.05
C HIS A 18 -30.34 39.85 -24.53
N ILE A 19 -29.84 38.90 -25.32
CA ILE A 19 -30.25 38.64 -26.71
C ILE A 19 -29.93 37.16 -27.03
N GLN A 20 -30.97 36.44 -27.44
CA GLN A 20 -30.94 35.16 -28.17
C GLN A 20 -30.94 35.48 -29.67
N PRO A 21 -30.46 34.59 -30.55
CA PRO A 21 -31.37 34.20 -31.62
C PRO A 21 -31.35 32.71 -32.00
N SER A 22 -32.57 32.22 -32.14
CA SER A 22 -33.14 31.29 -33.13
C SER A 22 -32.21 30.56 -34.10
N GLY A 23 -32.45 29.25 -34.21
CA GLY A 23 -31.95 28.36 -35.25
C GLY A 23 -32.59 28.53 -36.62
N VAL A 24 -32.01 27.79 -37.57
CA VAL A 24 -32.58 27.38 -38.85
C VAL A 24 -32.16 25.93 -39.08
N THR A 25 -33.17 25.10 -39.29
CA THR A 25 -33.17 23.71 -39.75
C THR A 25 -32.71 23.61 -41.21
N VAL A 26 -31.81 22.67 -41.52
CA VAL A 26 -31.76 21.99 -42.82
C VAL A 26 -31.51 20.50 -42.53
N ASP A 27 -32.55 19.71 -42.73
CA ASP A 27 -32.47 18.28 -42.98
C ASP A 27 -31.74 18.06 -44.32
N ASP A 28 -30.75 17.19 -44.35
CA ASP A 28 -30.64 16.22 -45.44
C ASP A 28 -29.91 14.96 -44.95
N SER A 29 -30.71 13.91 -44.88
CA SER A 29 -30.34 12.50 -44.80
C SER A 29 -29.38 12.11 -45.92
N TYR A 30 -28.38 11.24 -45.66
CA TYR A 30 -28.22 9.92 -46.29
C TYR A 30 -26.91 9.23 -45.84
N LEU A 31 -27.11 8.12 -45.12
CA LEU A 31 -26.36 6.85 -45.12
C LEU A 31 -24.89 6.80 -44.68
N THR A 32 -24.76 6.51 -43.39
CA THR A 32 -23.60 5.96 -42.69
C THR A 32 -23.35 4.49 -43.06
N GLU A 33 -22.13 4.15 -43.47
CA GLU A 33 -21.63 2.78 -43.57
C GLU A 33 -20.67 2.51 -42.39
N ALA A 34 -21.20 2.03 -41.27
CA ALA A 34 -20.42 1.66 -40.09
C ALA A 34 -20.33 0.13 -39.97
N LYS A 35 -19.14 -0.43 -40.23
CA LYS A 35 -18.81 -1.81 -39.90
C LYS A 35 -18.55 -1.92 -38.40
N SER A 36 -19.44 -2.66 -37.76
CA SER A 36 -19.34 -3.16 -36.40
C SER A 36 -18.27 -4.25 -36.28
N SER A 37 -17.42 -4.19 -35.26
CA SER A 37 -16.77 -5.35 -34.64
C SER A 37 -16.36 -5.01 -33.20
N GLN A 38 -17.27 -5.36 -32.30
CA GLN A 38 -17.08 -5.75 -30.89
C GLN A 38 -15.63 -5.82 -30.37
N ASN A 39 -15.28 -4.94 -29.43
CA ASN A 39 -14.34 -5.29 -28.35
C ASN A 39 -15.07 -5.22 -27.01
N ARG A 40 -15.30 -6.42 -26.45
CA ARG A 40 -15.91 -6.63 -25.13
C ARG A 40 -14.94 -6.17 -24.04
N LYS A 41 -15.42 -5.24 -23.22
CA LYS A 41 -14.89 -4.93 -21.90
C LYS A 41 -15.12 -6.12 -20.95
N PHE A 42 -14.04 -6.65 -20.38
CA PHE A 42 -14.04 -7.30 -19.07
C PHE A 42 -12.67 -7.02 -18.42
N SER A 43 -12.56 -5.90 -17.71
CA SER A 43 -11.51 -5.70 -16.70
C SER A 43 -12.16 -5.80 -15.34
N GLN A 44 -12.31 -7.02 -14.85
CA GLN A 44 -12.46 -7.27 -13.43
C GLN A 44 -11.06 -7.19 -12.81
N LYS A 45 -10.92 -6.29 -11.84
CA LYS A 45 -9.78 -6.23 -10.92
C LYS A 45 -9.62 -7.61 -10.27
N GLN A 46 -8.55 -8.32 -10.59
CA GLN A 46 -8.04 -9.40 -9.75
C GLN A 46 -6.66 -8.98 -9.22
N LYS A 47 -6.57 -8.99 -7.89
CA LYS A 47 -5.36 -8.85 -7.11
C LYS A 47 -4.33 -9.87 -7.61
N THR A 48 -3.16 -9.38 -7.98
CA THR A 48 -1.97 -10.18 -8.27
C THR A 48 -1.54 -10.92 -7.00
N LEU A 49 -1.85 -12.21 -6.92
CA LEU A 49 -1.20 -13.15 -6.02
C LEU A 49 0.08 -13.63 -6.72
N SER A 50 1.21 -13.10 -6.27
CA SER A 50 2.53 -13.65 -6.54
C SER A 50 2.63 -15.01 -5.86
N CYS A 51 2.65 -16.10 -6.64
CA CYS A 51 2.98 -17.43 -6.15
C CYS A 51 4.26 -17.88 -6.84
N GLN A 52 5.41 -17.67 -6.18
CA GLN A 52 6.68 -18.28 -6.52
C GLN A 52 6.80 -19.60 -5.75
N PHE A 53 6.57 -20.72 -6.42
CA PHE A 53 6.87 -22.04 -5.88
C PHE A 53 8.38 -22.32 -6.00
N SER A 54 9.07 -22.36 -4.86
CA SER A 54 10.36 -23.04 -4.71
C SER A 54 10.18 -24.33 -3.91
N ILE A 55 10.17 -25.43 -4.66
CA ILE A 55 10.82 -26.73 -4.41
C ILE A 55 11.01 -27.14 -2.92
N GLY A 56 10.19 -28.09 -2.47
CA GLY A 56 10.53 -28.93 -1.32
C GLY A 56 9.34 -29.63 -0.63
N GLY A 57 9.06 -30.88 -1.02
CA GLY A 57 8.45 -31.86 -0.10
C GLY A 57 7.00 -32.32 -0.36
N HIS A 58 6.90 -33.52 -0.93
CA HIS A 58 5.86 -34.53 -0.69
C HIS A 58 4.40 -34.25 -1.11
N LEU A 59 4.17 -34.27 -2.43
CA LEU A 59 3.01 -35.00 -2.97
C LEU A 59 3.48 -35.91 -4.12
N SER A 60 3.25 -37.19 -3.93
CA SER A 60 3.57 -38.29 -4.85
C SER A 60 3.05 -38.02 -6.27
N PRO A 61 3.91 -38.06 -7.31
CA PRO A 61 3.46 -38.00 -8.69
C PRO A 61 2.94 -39.37 -9.10
N TRP A 62 1.62 -39.47 -9.29
CA TRP A 62 1.06 -40.51 -10.14
C TRP A 62 1.54 -40.25 -11.58
N PRO A 63 2.20 -41.19 -12.27
CA PRO A 63 2.80 -40.90 -13.55
C PRO A 63 1.80 -41.06 -14.69
N THR A 64 1.61 -39.97 -15.45
CA THR A 64 1.15 -40.01 -16.84
C THR A 64 2.38 -40.17 -17.75
N TYR A 65 2.24 -41.00 -18.78
CA TYR A 65 3.21 -41.33 -19.84
C TYR A 65 4.20 -42.47 -19.55
N THR A 66 3.82 -43.68 -19.95
CA THR A 66 4.75 -44.59 -20.64
C THR A 66 4.13 -45.01 -21.97
N SER A 67 4.58 -44.35 -23.03
CA SER A 67 4.57 -44.88 -24.38
C SER A 67 5.59 -46.02 -24.47
N GLY A 68 5.12 -47.18 -24.94
CA GLY A 68 5.90 -48.26 -25.58
C GLY A 68 7.18 -48.76 -24.90
N GLN A 69 7.10 -49.91 -24.22
CA GLN A 69 8.27 -50.79 -24.04
C GLN A 69 7.94 -52.24 -24.40
N THR A 70 8.36 -52.59 -25.61
CA THR A 70 9.16 -53.75 -25.99
C THR A 70 9.23 -54.91 -24.99
N ILE A 71 8.69 -56.04 -25.46
CA ILE A 71 8.89 -57.40 -24.95
C ILE A 71 10.40 -57.65 -24.70
N LEU A 72 10.76 -58.00 -23.47
CA LEU A 72 12.00 -58.71 -23.17
C LEU A 72 11.66 -60.04 -22.48
N HIS A 73 11.82 -61.12 -23.23
CA HIS A 73 12.04 -62.45 -22.70
C HIS A 73 13.27 -62.43 -21.81
N ASN A 74 13.17 -62.94 -20.57
CA ASN A 74 14.08 -63.99 -20.10
C ASN A 74 13.62 -64.67 -18.79
N ARG A 75 13.50 -65.99 -18.92
CA ARG A 75 13.58 -67.09 -17.92
C ARG A 75 14.65 -66.83 -16.84
N LYS A 76 14.61 -67.35 -15.60
CA LYS A 76 14.36 -68.74 -15.12
C LYS A 76 14.41 -68.77 -13.55
N PRO A 77 14.32 -69.93 -12.85
CA PRO A 77 13.43 -70.14 -11.71
C PRO A 77 14.18 -70.36 -10.37
N CYS A 78 13.49 -70.36 -9.23
CA CYS A 78 13.96 -71.12 -8.07
C CYS A 78 12.83 -71.64 -7.18
N SER A 79 13.02 -72.89 -6.83
CA SER A 79 12.27 -73.81 -5.98
C SER A 79 12.56 -73.57 -4.50
N TYR A 80 11.59 -73.90 -3.62
CA TYR A 80 11.72 -74.67 -2.36
C TYR A 80 10.45 -74.40 -1.52
N ASP A 81 9.79 -75.31 -0.81
CA ASP A 81 9.69 -76.76 -0.74
C ASP A 81 8.65 -77.01 0.37
N TYR A 82 7.68 -77.91 0.21
CA TYR A 82 7.35 -78.88 1.26
C TYR A 82 6.45 -79.99 0.72
N ARG A 83 6.87 -81.20 1.08
CA ARG A 83 6.45 -82.51 0.58
C ARG A 83 5.09 -82.98 1.06
N LYS A 84 4.49 -83.78 0.15
CA LYS A 84 3.81 -85.08 0.34
C LYS A 84 2.55 -85.10 1.22
N ARG A 85 1.43 -85.34 0.53
CA ARG A 85 0.65 -86.56 0.78
C ARG A 85 0.14 -87.12 -0.56
N ALA A 86 0.66 -88.29 -0.92
CA ALA A 86 0.06 -89.11 -1.95
C ALA A 86 -1.27 -89.66 -1.41
N GLY A 87 -2.36 -89.34 -2.10
CA GLY A 87 -3.68 -89.90 -1.91
C GLY A 87 -4.26 -90.17 -3.28
N SER A 88 -4.22 -91.44 -3.67
CA SER A 88 -4.84 -92.05 -4.84
C SER A 88 -6.19 -91.44 -5.21
N TRP A 89 -6.28 -90.79 -6.36
CA TRP A 89 -7.50 -90.80 -7.16
C TRP A 89 -7.12 -91.05 -8.62
N GLN A 90 -7.61 -92.19 -9.11
CA GLN A 90 -7.50 -92.64 -10.48
C GLN A 90 -7.81 -91.50 -11.45
N GLN A 91 -6.94 -91.34 -12.46
CA GLN A 91 -7.34 -90.75 -13.72
C GLN A 91 -8.45 -91.64 -14.31
N GLN A 92 -9.69 -91.22 -14.19
CA GLN A 92 -10.71 -91.53 -15.20
C GLN A 92 -10.62 -90.42 -16.25
N PRO A 93 -10.41 -90.74 -17.54
CA PRO A 93 -10.63 -89.78 -18.61
C PRO A 93 -12.15 -89.63 -18.76
N LEU A 94 -12.76 -88.75 -17.97
CA LEU A 94 -14.09 -88.26 -18.29
C LEU A 94 -13.92 -87.30 -19.46
N GLY A 95 -14.00 -87.88 -20.66
CA GLY A 95 -14.26 -87.14 -21.89
C GLY A 95 -15.61 -86.45 -21.75
N THR A 96 -15.62 -85.24 -21.20
CA THR A 96 -16.74 -84.32 -21.38
C THR A 96 -16.63 -83.80 -22.80
N THR A 97 -17.38 -84.40 -23.71
CA THR A 97 -17.61 -83.86 -25.05
C THR A 97 -17.97 -82.38 -24.92
N LYS A 98 -17.32 -81.53 -25.71
CA LYS A 98 -17.52 -80.08 -25.68
C LYS A 98 -19.02 -79.78 -25.79
N PRO A 99 -19.59 -78.91 -24.94
CA PRO A 99 -21.01 -78.60 -25.00
C PRO A 99 -21.38 -78.09 -26.39
N ARG A 100 -22.40 -78.69 -27.00
CA ARG A 100 -22.81 -78.41 -28.38
C ARG A 100 -23.06 -76.92 -28.64
N TYR A 101 -23.49 -76.18 -27.61
CA TYR A 101 -23.70 -74.74 -27.66
C TYR A 101 -22.39 -73.93 -27.76
N LEU A 102 -21.35 -74.34 -27.03
CA LEU A 102 -20.03 -73.72 -27.10
C LEU A 102 -19.40 -73.93 -28.49
N GLU A 103 -19.59 -75.12 -29.09
CA GLU A 103 -19.16 -75.38 -30.47
C GLU A 103 -19.89 -74.51 -31.49
N GLN A 104 -21.18 -74.23 -31.27
CA GLN A 104 -21.96 -73.34 -32.13
C GLN A 104 -21.48 -71.88 -32.04
N LEU A 105 -21.23 -71.38 -30.83
CA LEU A 105 -20.68 -70.03 -30.63
C LEU A 105 -19.26 -69.89 -31.20
N GLU A 106 -18.41 -70.89 -31.06
CA GLU A 106 -17.07 -70.86 -31.67
C GLU A 106 -17.12 -70.93 -33.20
N ASN A 107 -18.03 -71.71 -33.76
CA ASN A 107 -18.22 -71.75 -35.22
C ASN A 107 -18.80 -70.44 -35.75
N TYR A 108 -19.67 -69.76 -34.98
CA TYR A 108 -20.15 -68.41 -35.29
C TYR A 108 -19.00 -67.39 -35.25
N LEU A 109 -18.19 -67.38 -34.17
CA LEU A 109 -17.00 -66.53 -34.06
C LEU A 109 -16.07 -66.70 -35.26
N ARG A 110 -15.77 -67.95 -35.63
CA ARG A 110 -14.85 -68.26 -36.73
C ARG A 110 -15.37 -67.77 -38.07
N LYS A 111 -16.69 -67.83 -38.30
CA LYS A 111 -17.31 -67.32 -39.53
C LYS A 111 -17.31 -65.79 -39.57
N GLU A 112 -17.71 -65.13 -38.50
CA GLU A 112 -17.75 -63.67 -38.42
C GLU A 112 -16.34 -63.05 -38.52
N LEU A 113 -15.33 -63.68 -37.91
CA LEU A 113 -13.94 -63.23 -38.04
C LEU A 113 -13.35 -63.47 -39.44
N LEU A 114 -13.88 -64.43 -40.21
CA LEU A 114 -13.47 -64.70 -41.59
C LEU A 114 -14.08 -63.70 -42.59
N LEU A 115 -15.20 -63.07 -42.23
CA LEU A 115 -15.92 -62.08 -43.04
C LEU A 115 -15.39 -60.64 -42.85
N LEU A 116 -14.55 -60.41 -41.84
CA LEU A 116 -13.96 -59.09 -41.57
C LEU A 116 -12.65 -58.89 -42.36
N ASP A 117 -12.62 -57.90 -43.25
CA ASP A 117 -11.40 -57.47 -43.96
C ASP A 117 -10.41 -56.77 -43.00
N LEU A 118 -9.17 -57.26 -42.94
CA LEU A 118 -8.22 -56.95 -41.86
C LEU A 118 -7.22 -55.80 -42.17
N SER A 119 -7.50 -54.93 -43.14
CA SER A 119 -6.49 -54.02 -43.71
C SER A 119 -6.51 -52.55 -43.22
N THR A 120 -7.29 -52.15 -42.21
CA THR A 120 -7.33 -50.76 -41.69
C THR A 120 -7.14 -50.67 -40.17
N ASP A 121 -6.56 -49.59 -39.64
CA ASP A 121 -6.30 -49.40 -38.19
C ASP A 121 -7.55 -49.38 -37.28
N SER A 122 -8.75 -49.22 -37.86
CA SER A 122 -10.04 -49.47 -37.18
C SER A 122 -10.30 -50.96 -36.91
N ALA A 123 -9.44 -51.85 -37.40
CA ALA A 123 -9.61 -53.30 -37.31
C ALA A 123 -9.57 -53.81 -35.87
N GLN A 124 -8.93 -53.15 -34.91
CA GLN A 124 -8.93 -53.64 -33.52
C GLN A 124 -10.30 -53.52 -32.86
N GLU A 125 -10.99 -52.40 -33.03
CA GLU A 125 -12.31 -52.20 -32.42
C GLU A 125 -13.42 -52.97 -33.15
N LEU A 126 -13.29 -53.08 -34.48
CA LEU A 126 -14.16 -53.91 -35.33
C LEU A 126 -13.93 -55.42 -35.09
N ARG A 127 -12.69 -55.87 -34.84
CA ARG A 127 -12.40 -57.26 -34.44
C ARG A 127 -13.03 -57.61 -33.11
N LEU A 128 -13.07 -56.67 -32.17
CA LEU A 128 -13.66 -56.89 -30.84
C LEU A 128 -15.19 -56.97 -30.88
N GLN A 129 -15.84 -56.61 -31.99
CA GLN A 129 -17.28 -56.60 -32.13
C GLN A 129 -17.89 -58.01 -32.15
N PRO A 130 -17.42 -58.98 -32.97
CA PRO A 130 -17.85 -60.38 -32.86
C PRO A 130 -17.62 -61.00 -31.48
N TYR A 131 -16.51 -60.64 -30.81
CA TYR A 131 -16.25 -61.10 -29.44
C TYR A 131 -17.22 -60.48 -28.43
N ARG A 132 -17.63 -59.21 -28.61
CA ARG A 132 -18.65 -58.55 -27.79
C ARG A 132 -20.02 -59.20 -27.97
N GLU A 133 -20.40 -59.52 -29.20
CA GLU A 133 -21.66 -60.18 -29.53
C GLU A 133 -21.73 -61.59 -28.95
N ILE A 134 -20.64 -62.37 -29.04
CA ILE A 134 -20.58 -63.69 -28.43
C ILE A 134 -20.55 -63.62 -26.92
N PHE A 135 -19.89 -62.62 -26.35
CA PHE A 135 -19.94 -62.38 -24.91
C PHE A 135 -21.36 -62.00 -24.46
N GLU A 136 -22.14 -61.31 -25.30
CA GLU A 136 -23.54 -61.01 -25.02
C GLU A 136 -24.42 -62.26 -25.04
N PHE A 137 -24.30 -63.08 -26.08
CA PHE A 137 -24.99 -64.38 -26.14
C PHE A 137 -24.61 -65.26 -24.94
N PHE A 138 -23.33 -65.26 -24.57
CA PHE A 138 -22.86 -65.97 -23.39
C PHE A 138 -23.46 -65.42 -22.08
N ILE A 139 -23.55 -64.11 -21.91
CA ILE A 139 -24.19 -63.50 -20.73
C ILE A 139 -25.70 -63.81 -20.68
N GLU A 140 -26.37 -63.82 -21.84
CA GLU A 140 -27.81 -64.07 -21.91
C GLU A 140 -28.21 -65.48 -21.50
N ASP A 141 -27.40 -66.48 -21.83
CA ASP A 141 -27.67 -67.89 -21.51
C ASP A 141 -27.25 -68.32 -20.10
N PHE A 142 -26.31 -67.59 -19.47
CA PHE A 142 -25.87 -67.86 -18.09
C PHE A 142 -26.84 -67.28 -17.05
N LYS A 143 -28.00 -67.92 -16.89
CA LYS A 143 -29.11 -67.44 -16.03
C LYS A 143 -28.73 -67.15 -14.56
N THR A 144 -27.77 -67.87 -13.98
CA THR A 144 -27.33 -67.71 -12.58
C THR A 144 -26.37 -66.54 -12.35
N TYR A 145 -25.54 -66.20 -13.33
CA TYR A 145 -24.47 -65.18 -13.17
C TYR A 145 -24.69 -63.92 -14.04
N LYS A 146 -25.73 -63.91 -14.89
CA LYS A 146 -26.16 -62.79 -15.73
C LYS A 146 -26.13 -61.42 -15.04
N PRO A 147 -26.75 -61.21 -13.84
CA PRO A 147 -26.77 -59.88 -13.23
C PRO A 147 -25.37 -59.34 -12.89
N LEU A 148 -24.43 -60.21 -12.48
CA LEU A 148 -23.06 -59.81 -12.19
C LEU A 148 -22.30 -59.45 -13.47
N LEU A 149 -22.41 -60.27 -14.52
CA LEU A 149 -21.70 -60.05 -15.78
C LEU A 149 -22.22 -58.81 -16.52
N SER A 150 -23.53 -58.56 -16.51
CA SER A 150 -24.13 -57.32 -17.05
C SER A 150 -23.67 -56.08 -16.27
N SER A 151 -23.55 -56.17 -14.94
CA SER A 151 -23.02 -55.08 -14.11
C SER A 151 -21.56 -54.74 -14.47
N ILE A 152 -20.71 -55.76 -14.64
CA ILE A 152 -19.32 -55.58 -15.06
C ILE A 152 -19.23 -54.94 -16.46
N LYS A 153 -20.08 -55.37 -17.41
CA LYS A 153 -20.18 -54.78 -18.75
C LYS A 153 -20.56 -53.30 -18.67
N HIS A 154 -21.60 -52.97 -17.91
CA HIS A 154 -22.07 -51.59 -17.75
C HIS A 154 -21.01 -50.66 -17.14
N GLN A 155 -20.22 -51.16 -16.17
CA GLN A 155 -19.09 -50.42 -15.61
C GLN A 155 -18.00 -50.14 -16.66
N ARG A 156 -17.68 -51.10 -17.52
CA ARG A 156 -16.70 -50.92 -18.61
C ARG A 156 -17.18 -49.93 -19.68
N GLU A 157 -18.47 -49.95 -20.01
CA GLU A 157 -19.07 -48.97 -20.93
C GLU A 157 -19.03 -47.55 -20.36
N LYS A 158 -19.33 -47.39 -19.07
CA LYS A 158 -19.16 -46.11 -18.35
C LYS A 158 -17.72 -45.60 -18.40
N ILE A 159 -16.73 -46.47 -18.20
CA ILE A 159 -15.31 -46.08 -18.28
C ILE A 159 -14.96 -45.59 -19.69
N ARG A 160 -15.41 -46.30 -20.74
CA ARG A 160 -15.16 -45.87 -22.14
C ARG A 160 -15.83 -44.53 -22.45
N ALA A 161 -17.05 -44.31 -21.96
CA ALA A 161 -17.75 -43.03 -22.15
C ALA A 161 -17.02 -41.83 -21.50
N LEU A 162 -16.18 -42.08 -20.49
CA LEU A 162 -15.38 -41.05 -19.82
C LEU A 162 -14.04 -40.74 -20.53
N GLU A 163 -13.56 -41.57 -21.46
CA GLU A 163 -12.28 -41.35 -22.16
C GLU A 163 -12.26 -40.05 -23.00
N PRO A 164 -13.30 -39.72 -23.79
CA PRO A 164 -13.34 -38.46 -24.53
C PRO A 164 -13.35 -37.23 -23.61
N LEU A 165 -13.95 -37.33 -22.43
CA LEU A 165 -13.96 -36.25 -21.44
C LEU A 165 -12.58 -36.06 -20.82
N LYS A 166 -11.87 -37.15 -20.51
CA LYS A 166 -10.48 -37.08 -20.06
C LYS A 166 -9.58 -36.41 -21.10
N ALA A 167 -9.73 -36.77 -22.38
CA ALA A 167 -8.98 -36.16 -23.47
C ALA A 167 -9.24 -34.64 -23.56
N LYS A 168 -10.51 -34.21 -23.50
CA LYS A 168 -10.86 -32.78 -23.50
C LYS A 168 -10.28 -32.02 -22.31
N ILE A 169 -10.27 -32.62 -21.11
CA ILE A 169 -9.67 -32.00 -19.92
C ILE A 169 -8.16 -31.80 -20.11
N VAL A 170 -7.47 -32.77 -20.71
CA VAL A 170 -6.03 -32.64 -21.00
C VAL A 170 -5.78 -31.49 -21.98
N THR A 171 -6.52 -31.42 -23.07
CA THR A 171 -6.37 -30.33 -24.06
C THR A 171 -6.65 -28.96 -23.45
N VAL A 172 -7.72 -28.80 -22.67
CA VAL A 172 -8.04 -27.53 -22.00
C VAL A 172 -6.96 -27.16 -20.97
N ASN A 173 -6.37 -28.15 -20.30
CA ASN A 173 -5.26 -27.90 -19.37
C ASN A 173 -3.99 -27.45 -20.12
N GLU A 174 -3.68 -28.06 -21.26
CA GLU A 174 -2.58 -27.63 -22.13
C GLU A 174 -2.78 -26.19 -22.62
N ASP A 175 -3.97 -25.85 -23.14
CA ASP A 175 -4.32 -24.49 -23.59
C ASP A 175 -4.20 -23.45 -22.46
N CYS A 176 -4.67 -23.79 -21.25
CA CYS A 176 -4.54 -22.92 -20.08
C CYS A 176 -3.07 -22.70 -19.69
N ASN A 177 -2.26 -23.77 -19.71
CA ASN A 177 -0.83 -23.68 -19.39
C ASN A 177 -0.08 -22.83 -20.41
N GLU A 178 -0.37 -22.98 -21.70
CA GLU A 178 0.22 -22.14 -22.75
C GLU A 178 -0.13 -20.66 -22.55
N ARG A 179 -1.38 -20.36 -22.21
CA ARG A 179 -1.81 -18.98 -21.93
C ARG A 179 -1.10 -18.38 -20.72
N ILE A 180 -0.92 -19.15 -19.65
CA ILE A 180 -0.18 -18.71 -18.46
C ILE A 180 1.29 -18.44 -18.82
N LEU A 181 1.92 -19.30 -19.63
CA LEU A 181 3.31 -19.10 -20.06
C LEU A 181 3.47 -17.85 -20.94
N ALA A 182 2.51 -17.58 -21.83
CA ALA A 182 2.50 -16.39 -22.66
C ALA A 182 2.39 -15.10 -21.82
N MET A 183 1.44 -15.05 -20.87
CA MET A 183 1.30 -13.91 -19.95
C MET A 183 2.57 -13.67 -19.14
N ARG A 184 3.17 -14.73 -18.58
CA ARG A 184 4.43 -14.60 -17.84
C ARG A 184 5.59 -14.12 -18.71
N ALA A 185 5.58 -14.41 -20.01
CA ALA A 185 6.62 -13.93 -20.92
C ALA A 185 6.47 -12.44 -21.22
N GLU A 186 5.23 -11.97 -21.39
CA GLU A 186 4.89 -10.55 -21.56
C GLU A 186 5.27 -9.74 -20.30
N GLU A 187 4.87 -10.21 -19.11
CA GLU A 187 5.25 -9.58 -17.83
C GLU A 187 6.77 -9.46 -17.68
N ARG A 188 7.54 -10.49 -18.03
CA ARG A 188 9.01 -10.43 -17.98
C ARG A 188 9.58 -9.39 -18.95
N TYR A 189 8.99 -9.25 -20.12
CA TYR A 189 9.40 -8.25 -21.10
C TYR A 189 9.10 -6.83 -20.60
N GLU A 190 7.90 -6.59 -20.06
CA GLU A 190 7.51 -5.31 -19.47
C GLU A 190 8.40 -4.93 -18.29
N ILE A 191 8.66 -5.85 -17.36
CA ILE A 191 9.58 -5.63 -16.23
C ILE A 191 10.98 -5.26 -16.75
N SER A 192 11.46 -5.92 -17.80
CA SER A 192 12.76 -5.58 -18.39
C SER A 192 12.77 -4.18 -19.01
N MET A 193 11.68 -3.75 -19.64
CA MET A 193 11.57 -2.41 -20.22
C MET A 193 11.51 -1.34 -19.13
N LEU A 194 10.68 -1.54 -18.10
CA LEU A 194 10.58 -0.64 -16.95
C LEU A 194 11.89 -0.53 -16.17
N LYS A 195 12.66 -1.62 -16.05
CA LYS A 195 14.00 -1.57 -15.45
C LYS A 195 14.98 -0.72 -16.25
N LYS A 196 14.94 -0.78 -17.58
CA LYS A 196 15.77 0.07 -18.45
C LYS A 196 15.37 1.54 -18.33
N GLU A 197 14.07 1.82 -18.32
CA GLU A 197 13.55 3.17 -18.15
C GLU A 197 13.92 3.76 -16.79
N LYS A 198 13.75 3.00 -15.70
CA LYS A 198 14.20 3.38 -14.37
C LYS A 198 15.70 3.75 -14.35
N MET A 199 16.54 2.93 -14.99
CA MET A 199 17.98 3.21 -15.08
C MET A 199 18.27 4.51 -15.87
N ASN A 200 17.52 4.78 -16.93
CA ASN A 200 17.67 6.00 -17.71
C ASN A 200 17.23 7.24 -16.92
N LEU A 201 16.12 7.15 -16.18
CA LEU A 201 15.63 8.22 -15.32
C LEU A 201 16.61 8.53 -14.19
N LEU A 202 17.22 7.51 -13.57
CA LEU A 202 18.25 7.71 -12.55
C LEU A 202 19.45 8.48 -13.11
N LYS A 203 19.96 8.09 -14.28
CA LYS A 203 21.05 8.82 -14.95
C LYS A 203 20.69 10.28 -15.27
N LEU A 204 19.44 10.53 -15.64
CA LEU A 204 18.96 11.88 -15.89
C LEU A 204 18.90 12.71 -14.61
N ILE A 205 18.45 12.12 -13.50
CA ILE A 205 18.45 12.75 -12.17
C ILE A 205 19.87 13.11 -11.76
N ASP A 206 20.83 12.19 -11.91
CA ASP A 206 22.23 12.43 -11.57
C ASP A 206 22.80 13.60 -12.38
N LYS A 207 22.56 13.63 -13.70
CA LYS A 207 22.97 14.74 -14.57
C LYS A 207 22.35 16.07 -14.13
N LYS A 208 21.06 16.08 -13.77
CA LYS A 208 20.37 17.29 -13.30
C LYS A 208 20.87 17.77 -11.94
N ASN A 209 21.27 16.86 -11.07
CA ASN A 209 21.90 17.21 -9.79
C ASN A 209 23.28 17.82 -10.00
N GLU A 210 24.09 17.29 -10.92
CA GLU A 210 25.38 17.90 -11.29
C GLU A 210 25.21 19.32 -11.87
N GLU A 211 24.24 19.51 -12.79
CA GLU A 211 23.90 20.83 -13.34
C GLU A 211 23.48 21.81 -12.23
N LYS A 212 22.64 21.36 -11.28
CA LYS A 212 22.22 22.17 -10.12
C LYS A 212 23.40 22.60 -9.27
N ILE A 213 24.33 21.70 -8.95
CA ILE A 213 25.53 22.00 -8.14
C ILE A 213 26.42 23.01 -8.89
N SER A 214 26.60 22.83 -10.20
CA SER A 214 27.36 23.75 -11.04
C SER A 214 26.77 25.16 -11.03
N LEU A 215 25.47 25.29 -11.30
CA LEU A 215 24.76 26.57 -11.29
C LEU A 215 24.79 27.23 -9.91
N GLN A 216 24.63 26.45 -8.84
CA GLN A 216 24.73 26.97 -7.48
C GLN A 216 26.14 27.53 -7.20
N SER A 217 27.19 26.89 -7.70
CA SER A 217 28.56 27.40 -7.60
C SER A 217 28.75 28.72 -8.36
N GLU A 218 28.12 28.85 -9.53
CA GLU A 218 28.18 30.06 -10.36
C GLU A 218 27.43 31.22 -9.70
N VAL A 219 26.22 30.98 -9.19
CA VAL A 219 25.44 31.96 -8.41
C VAL A 219 26.24 32.44 -7.20
N SER A 220 26.96 31.53 -6.52
CA SER A 220 27.81 31.87 -5.38
C SER A 220 28.95 32.80 -5.78
N LYS A 221 29.59 32.55 -6.93
CA LYS A 221 30.64 33.41 -7.49
C LYS A 221 30.09 34.78 -7.90
N LEU A 222 28.95 34.83 -8.57
CA LEU A 222 28.31 36.08 -8.98
C LEU A 222 27.92 36.95 -7.78
N ARG A 223 27.38 36.34 -6.71
CA ARG A 223 27.10 37.04 -5.45
C ARG A 223 28.36 37.64 -4.82
N LYS A 224 29.48 36.91 -4.85
CA LYS A 224 30.77 37.40 -4.36
C LYS A 224 31.27 38.59 -5.19
N ASN A 225 31.29 38.46 -6.52
CA ASN A 225 31.73 39.54 -7.42
C ASN A 225 30.85 40.78 -7.26
N LEU A 226 29.54 40.61 -7.13
CA LEU A 226 28.62 41.71 -6.89
C LEU A 226 28.93 42.44 -5.56
N ALA A 227 29.26 41.70 -4.50
CA ALA A 227 29.66 42.28 -3.23
C ALA A 227 30.98 43.06 -3.34
N GLU A 228 31.94 42.55 -4.11
CA GLU A 228 33.21 43.23 -4.40
C GLU A 228 33.00 44.53 -5.18
N GLU A 229 32.14 44.52 -6.21
CA GLU A 229 31.76 45.72 -6.97
C GLU A 229 31.04 46.77 -6.09
N TYR A 230 30.13 46.33 -5.22
CA TYR A 230 29.50 47.23 -4.24
C TYR A 230 30.53 47.88 -3.31
N LEU A 231 31.54 47.14 -2.87
CA LEU A 231 32.62 47.67 -2.05
C LEU A 231 33.49 48.67 -2.84
N HIS A 232 33.81 48.37 -4.09
CA HIS A 232 34.53 49.30 -4.98
C HIS A 232 33.76 50.61 -5.14
N TYR A 233 32.47 50.55 -5.43
CA TYR A 233 31.63 51.74 -5.55
C TYR A 233 31.61 52.59 -4.27
N LEU A 234 31.54 51.96 -3.09
CA LEU A 234 31.61 52.67 -1.81
C LEU A 234 32.97 53.37 -1.63
N SER A 235 34.07 52.67 -1.92
CA SER A 235 35.42 53.24 -1.82
C SER A 235 35.61 54.44 -2.76
N GLU A 236 35.11 54.34 -3.99
CA GLU A 236 35.19 55.40 -4.99
C GLU A 236 34.33 56.61 -4.59
N ARG A 237 33.12 56.36 -4.08
CA ARG A 237 32.25 57.41 -3.56
C ARG A 237 32.92 58.19 -2.43
N ASP A 238 33.58 57.49 -1.52
CA ASP A 238 34.26 58.14 -0.39
C ASP A 238 35.52 58.90 -0.86
N ALA A 239 36.29 58.37 -1.83
CA ALA A 239 37.38 59.10 -2.46
C ALA A 239 36.91 60.38 -3.19
N ARG A 240 35.78 60.33 -3.91
CA ARG A 240 35.16 61.50 -4.56
C ARG A 240 34.76 62.57 -3.54
N LYS A 241 34.24 62.18 -2.37
CA LYS A 241 33.92 63.14 -1.30
C LYS A 241 35.16 63.88 -0.80
N ILE A 242 36.28 63.16 -0.63
CA ILE A 242 37.56 63.75 -0.22
C ILE A 242 38.05 64.73 -1.29
N LEU A 243 38.06 64.33 -2.57
CA LEU A 243 38.47 65.21 -3.67
C LEU A 243 37.62 66.48 -3.75
N ILE A 244 36.30 66.39 -3.55
CA ILE A 244 35.42 67.58 -3.54
C ILE A 244 35.78 68.51 -2.37
N ALA A 245 36.11 67.97 -1.20
CA ALA A 245 36.55 68.76 -0.06
C ALA A 245 37.86 69.50 -0.37
N ASP A 246 38.85 68.81 -0.94
CA ASP A 246 40.13 69.41 -1.35
C ASP A 246 39.95 70.49 -2.43
N LEU A 247 39.07 70.27 -3.40
CA LEU A 247 38.79 71.22 -4.47
C LEU A 247 38.13 72.50 -3.93
N ASN A 248 37.23 72.35 -2.96
CA ASN A 248 36.65 73.49 -2.26
C ASN A 248 37.71 74.26 -1.47
N GLU A 249 38.60 73.57 -0.76
CA GLU A 249 39.72 74.19 -0.02
C GLU A 249 40.63 74.99 -0.96
N LEU A 250 41.03 74.41 -2.10
CA LEU A 250 41.82 75.11 -3.13
C LEU A 250 41.07 76.31 -3.73
N ARG A 251 39.74 76.22 -3.85
CA ARG A 251 38.90 77.33 -4.33
C ARG A 251 38.91 78.48 -3.32
N TYR A 252 38.80 78.20 -2.03
CA TYR A 252 38.94 79.20 -0.97
C TYR A 252 40.34 79.85 -1.00
N GLN A 253 41.40 79.05 -1.11
CA GLN A 253 42.78 79.56 -1.22
C GLN A 253 42.99 80.44 -2.46
N ARG A 254 42.39 80.09 -3.60
CA ARG A 254 42.44 80.90 -4.82
C ARG A 254 41.65 82.19 -4.68
N GLU A 255 40.46 82.15 -4.11
CA GLU A 255 39.64 83.35 -3.88
C GLU A 255 40.38 84.33 -2.96
N ASP A 256 41.02 83.83 -1.90
CA ASP A 256 41.89 84.63 -1.01
C ASP A 256 43.09 85.24 -1.75
N MET A 257 43.72 84.49 -2.66
CA MET A 257 44.86 84.96 -3.46
C MET A 257 44.45 85.93 -4.58
N SER A 258 43.22 85.81 -5.09
CA SER A 258 42.65 86.69 -6.12
C SER A 258 42.26 88.05 -5.57
N LEU A 259 41.86 88.13 -4.29
CA LEU A 259 41.65 89.39 -3.58
C LEU A 259 42.96 90.18 -3.40
N ALA A 260 44.13 89.55 -3.60
CA ALA A 260 45.45 90.17 -3.50
C ALA A 260 46.05 90.65 -4.84
N GLN A 261 45.37 90.48 -5.99
CA GLN A 261 45.89 90.93 -7.30
C GLN A 261 44.94 91.91 -8.02
N SER A 262 45.50 93.02 -8.51
CA SER A 262 44.76 94.02 -9.31
C SER A 262 44.67 93.61 -10.79
N PRO A 263 43.57 93.93 -11.50
CA PRO A 263 43.31 93.39 -12.83
C PRO A 263 44.02 94.20 -13.92
N GLY A 264 44.98 93.57 -14.61
CA GLY A 264 45.68 94.09 -15.78
C GLY A 264 45.16 93.48 -17.09
N ILE A 265 44.81 94.37 -18.01
CA ILE A 265 44.25 94.19 -19.36
C ILE A 265 45.17 93.36 -20.27
N TRP A 266 44.67 92.26 -20.85
CA TRP A 266 45.38 91.52 -21.92
C TRP A 266 44.83 91.92 -23.29
N GLY A 267 45.55 92.84 -23.97
CA GLY A 267 45.60 92.84 -25.43
C GLY A 267 46.67 91.85 -25.87
N GLU A 268 46.38 90.98 -26.82
CA GLU A 268 47.34 89.98 -27.30
C GLU A 268 48.53 90.65 -28.00
N ASP A 269 49.70 90.49 -27.38
CA ASP A 269 50.99 90.98 -27.85
C ASP A 269 51.50 90.16 -29.05
N PRO A 270 51.85 90.78 -30.20
CA PRO A 270 52.45 90.12 -31.36
C PRO A 270 53.66 89.22 -31.03
N VAL A 271 54.38 89.52 -29.94
CA VAL A 271 55.51 88.71 -29.46
C VAL A 271 55.03 87.34 -28.95
N LYS A 272 53.85 87.24 -28.31
CA LYS A 272 53.26 85.97 -27.86
C LYS A 272 52.92 85.05 -29.02
N LEU A 273 52.35 85.59 -30.10
CA LEU A 273 52.05 84.80 -31.30
C LEU A 273 53.32 84.27 -31.97
N THR A 274 54.39 85.07 -31.96
CA THR A 274 55.69 84.65 -32.49
C THR A 274 56.32 83.54 -31.64
N LEU A 275 56.18 83.64 -30.31
CA LEU A 275 56.62 82.61 -29.37
C LEU A 275 55.82 81.30 -29.54
N ALA A 276 54.50 81.40 -29.73
CA ALA A 276 53.62 80.26 -29.97
C ALA A 276 53.96 79.54 -31.29
N LEU A 277 54.27 80.30 -32.35
CA LEU A 277 54.70 79.73 -33.64
C LEU A 277 56.05 79.00 -33.51
N LYS A 278 56.97 79.53 -32.70
CA LYS A 278 58.23 78.85 -32.39
C LYS A 278 58.01 77.56 -31.58
N MET A 279 57.12 77.59 -30.59
CA MET A 279 56.77 76.44 -29.76
C MET A 279 56.13 75.32 -30.60
N THR A 280 55.17 75.66 -31.46
CA THR A 280 54.48 74.69 -32.35
C THR A 280 55.45 74.04 -33.34
N ARG A 281 56.43 74.78 -33.86
CA ARG A 281 57.49 74.19 -34.71
C ARG A 281 58.37 73.21 -33.94
N GLN A 282 58.71 73.51 -32.69
CA GLN A 282 59.47 72.60 -31.84
C GLN A 282 58.69 71.34 -31.49
N ASP A 283 57.40 71.47 -31.16
CA ASP A 283 56.52 70.35 -30.87
C ASP A 283 56.31 69.46 -32.09
N LEU A 284 56.23 70.03 -33.30
CA LEU A 284 56.18 69.27 -34.54
C LEU A 284 57.45 68.43 -34.74
N THR A 285 58.64 68.99 -34.49
CA THR A 285 59.88 68.19 -34.53
C THR A 285 59.93 67.10 -33.45
N ARG A 286 59.42 67.37 -32.24
CA ARG A 286 59.37 66.40 -31.16
C ARG A 286 58.46 65.22 -31.50
N THR A 287 57.25 65.50 -31.96
CA THR A 287 56.28 64.49 -32.40
C THR A 287 56.81 63.69 -33.59
N GLN A 288 57.51 64.32 -34.53
CA GLN A 288 58.14 63.61 -35.66
C GLN A 288 59.24 62.65 -35.17
N MET A 289 60.03 63.03 -34.16
CA MET A 289 61.04 62.15 -33.56
C MET A 289 60.41 61.00 -32.77
N GLU A 290 59.36 61.26 -31.98
CA GLU A 290 58.61 60.23 -31.26
C GLU A 290 57.97 59.22 -32.23
N LEU A 291 57.41 59.71 -33.34
CA LEU A 291 56.82 58.87 -34.39
C LEU A 291 57.88 58.00 -35.08
N ASN A 292 59.06 58.55 -35.36
CA ASN A 292 60.17 57.77 -35.90
C ASN A 292 60.70 56.75 -34.88
N THR A 293 60.71 57.09 -33.60
CA THR A 293 61.12 56.20 -32.51
C THR A 293 60.11 55.06 -32.33
N MET A 294 58.80 55.35 -32.38
CA MET A 294 57.75 54.32 -32.40
C MET A 294 57.87 53.43 -33.64
N LYS A 295 58.07 53.99 -34.83
CA LYS A 295 58.26 53.18 -36.05
C LYS A 295 59.48 52.26 -35.95
N ALA A 296 60.57 52.72 -35.36
CA ALA A 296 61.75 51.89 -35.13
C ALA A 296 61.52 50.81 -34.06
N ASN A 297 60.82 51.15 -32.97
CA ASN A 297 60.53 50.23 -31.88
C ASN A 297 59.49 49.17 -32.25
N PHE A 298 58.54 49.46 -33.15
CA PHE A 298 57.42 48.58 -33.50
C PHE A 298 57.49 47.96 -34.91
N GLY A 299 58.52 48.29 -35.70
CA GLY A 299 58.66 47.82 -37.08
C GLY A 299 58.81 46.30 -37.23
N ASP A 300 59.38 45.62 -36.22
CA ASP A 300 59.68 44.18 -36.22
C ASP A 300 59.05 43.41 -35.02
N VAL A 301 58.08 44.00 -34.31
CA VAL A 301 57.60 43.47 -33.01
C VAL A 301 56.66 42.26 -33.14
N VAL A 302 56.12 41.98 -34.33
CA VAL A 302 55.38 40.74 -34.58
C VAL A 302 55.97 40.05 -35.81
N PRO A 303 56.77 38.99 -35.63
CA PRO A 303 57.20 38.16 -36.74
C PRO A 303 55.98 37.72 -37.55
N ARG A 304 56.02 37.92 -38.86
CA ARG A 304 54.89 37.62 -39.77
C ARG A 304 54.33 36.20 -39.59
N ARG A 305 55.20 35.25 -39.22
CA ARG A 305 54.83 33.88 -38.86
C ARG A 305 53.87 33.80 -37.68
N ASP A 306 54.11 34.58 -36.63
CA ASP A 306 53.30 34.56 -35.41
C ASP A 306 51.95 35.25 -35.64
N PHE A 307 51.92 36.29 -36.49
CA PHE A 307 50.69 36.90 -36.95
C PHE A 307 49.85 35.92 -37.79
N GLU A 308 50.45 35.26 -38.78
CA GLU A 308 49.77 34.27 -39.62
C GLU A 308 49.28 33.06 -38.79
N MET A 309 50.04 32.67 -37.77
CA MET A 309 49.62 31.63 -36.81
C MET A 309 48.42 32.08 -35.98
N GLN A 310 48.46 33.30 -35.42
CA GLN A 310 47.36 33.87 -34.64
C GLN A 310 46.10 34.12 -35.48
N GLU A 311 46.26 34.52 -36.74
CA GLU A 311 45.16 34.68 -37.69
C GLU A 311 44.50 33.34 -37.99
N LYS A 312 45.30 32.28 -38.15
CA LYS A 312 44.78 30.93 -38.33
C LYS A 312 44.04 30.44 -37.09
N THR A 313 44.60 30.61 -35.90
CA THR A 313 43.92 30.20 -34.65
C THR A 313 42.62 30.97 -34.44
N ASN A 314 42.57 32.25 -34.79
CA ASN A 314 41.33 33.03 -34.70
C ASN A 314 40.27 32.53 -35.70
N LYS A 315 40.66 32.13 -36.91
CA LYS A 315 39.72 31.51 -37.88
C LYS A 315 39.20 30.17 -37.37
N ASP A 316 40.08 29.31 -36.87
CA ASP A 316 39.71 28.01 -36.30
C ASP A 316 38.76 28.19 -35.10
N LEU A 317 39.03 29.16 -34.22
CA LEU A 317 38.16 29.49 -33.08
C LEU A 317 36.81 30.07 -33.54
N GLN A 318 36.78 30.87 -34.60
CA GLN A 318 35.55 31.41 -35.15
C GLN A 318 34.67 30.31 -35.72
N GLU A 319 35.24 29.36 -36.47
CA GLU A 319 34.52 28.19 -36.99
C GLU A 319 33.97 27.32 -35.85
N GLN A 320 34.74 27.12 -34.78
CA GLN A 320 34.26 26.42 -33.58
C GLN A 320 33.09 27.16 -32.92
N LEU A 321 33.16 28.49 -32.75
CA LEU A 321 32.07 29.28 -32.20
C LEU A 321 30.81 29.20 -33.05
N ASP A 322 30.94 29.21 -34.38
CA ASP A 322 29.80 29.11 -35.28
C ASP A 322 29.18 27.70 -35.27
N SER A 323 29.99 26.65 -35.14
CA SER A 323 29.47 25.28 -34.93
C SER A 323 28.72 25.14 -33.61
N LEU A 324 29.28 25.65 -32.51
CA LEU A 324 28.68 25.57 -31.19
C LEU A 324 27.38 26.40 -31.09
N ARG A 325 27.31 27.51 -31.83
CA ARG A 325 26.07 28.29 -32.00
C ARG A 325 24.99 27.46 -32.69
N GLY A 326 25.33 26.72 -33.74
CA GLY A 326 24.40 25.82 -34.42
C GLY A 326 23.85 24.74 -33.49
N ASP A 327 24.73 24.08 -32.74
CA ASP A 327 24.34 23.05 -31.76
C ASP A 327 23.42 23.65 -30.66
N TYR A 328 23.73 24.85 -30.16
CA TYR A 328 22.90 25.53 -29.18
C TYR A 328 21.49 25.85 -29.71
N GLU A 329 21.39 26.32 -30.96
CA GLU A 329 20.09 26.56 -31.62
C GLU A 329 19.27 25.28 -31.81
N GLU A 330 19.92 24.15 -32.09
CA GLU A 330 19.26 22.84 -32.17
C GLU A 330 18.72 22.39 -30.81
N VAL A 331 19.54 22.46 -29.76
CA VAL A 331 19.11 22.14 -28.39
C VAL A 331 17.95 23.02 -27.94
N CYS A 332 17.94 24.31 -28.32
CA CYS A 332 16.82 25.20 -28.01
C CYS A 332 15.51 24.74 -28.67
N LYS A 333 15.56 24.28 -29.92
CA LYS A 333 14.37 23.75 -30.64
C LYS A 333 13.89 22.44 -30.01
N GLU A 334 14.81 21.53 -29.67
CA GLU A 334 14.45 20.29 -28.98
C GLU A 334 13.81 20.55 -27.62
N HIS A 335 14.36 21.51 -26.87
CA HIS A 335 13.79 21.92 -25.59
C HIS A 335 12.38 22.46 -25.75
N GLU A 336 12.14 23.31 -26.75
CA GLU A 336 10.81 23.86 -27.03
C GLU A 336 9.80 22.76 -27.38
N ILE A 337 10.19 21.79 -28.22
CA ILE A 337 9.36 20.63 -28.57
C ILE A 337 9.06 19.77 -27.34
N LEU A 338 10.07 19.49 -26.50
CA LEU A 338 9.89 18.71 -25.29
C LEU A 338 8.96 19.40 -24.30
N LEU A 339 9.04 20.73 -24.21
CA LEU A 339 8.19 21.54 -23.35
C LEU A 339 6.73 21.51 -23.84
N GLN A 340 6.50 21.55 -25.15
CA GLN A 340 5.17 21.34 -25.73
C GLN A 340 4.63 19.94 -25.43
N LEU A 341 5.44 18.89 -25.57
CA LEU A 341 5.04 17.50 -25.28
C LEU A 341 4.75 17.28 -23.80
N HIS A 342 5.51 17.90 -22.90
CA HIS A 342 5.23 17.86 -21.47
C HIS A 342 3.88 18.53 -21.15
N MET A 343 3.59 19.67 -21.77
CA MET A 343 2.32 20.38 -21.60
C MET A 343 1.12 19.57 -22.11
N THR A 344 1.26 18.82 -23.22
CA THR A 344 0.19 17.93 -23.70
C THR A 344 0.00 16.74 -22.77
N THR A 345 1.09 16.12 -22.31
CA THR A 345 1.05 14.98 -21.38
C THR A 345 0.39 15.35 -20.04
N LEU A 346 0.66 16.55 -19.52
CA LEU A 346 -0.01 17.05 -18.31
C LEU A 346 -1.51 17.20 -18.51
N LYS A 347 -1.94 17.73 -19.67
CA LYS A 347 -3.36 17.86 -19.99
C LYS A 347 -4.06 16.50 -20.10
N GLU A 348 -3.41 15.52 -20.73
CA GLU A 348 -3.93 14.15 -20.84
C GLU A 348 -4.05 13.49 -19.46
N ARG A 349 -3.03 13.64 -18.60
CA ARG A 349 -3.10 13.18 -17.20
C ARG A 349 -4.31 13.77 -16.47
N ASP A 350 -4.52 15.08 -16.58
CA ASP A 350 -5.61 15.78 -15.88
C ASP A 350 -6.99 15.37 -16.40
N GLN A 351 -7.09 15.11 -17.70
CA GLN A 351 -8.27 14.53 -18.32
C GLN A 351 -8.54 13.12 -17.77
N PHE A 352 -7.55 12.22 -17.80
CA PHE A 352 -7.71 10.86 -17.25
C PHE A 352 -8.05 10.86 -15.77
N TYR A 353 -7.49 11.79 -14.98
CA TYR A 353 -7.84 11.94 -13.57
C TYR A 353 -9.30 12.35 -13.39
N SER A 354 -9.77 13.30 -14.19
CA SER A 354 -11.16 13.76 -14.18
C SER A 354 -12.13 12.64 -14.59
N GLU A 355 -11.80 11.89 -15.65
CA GLU A 355 -12.57 10.73 -16.11
C GLU A 355 -12.60 9.62 -15.06
N LEU A 356 -11.48 9.31 -14.40
CA LEU A 356 -11.43 8.34 -13.31
C LEU A 356 -12.32 8.77 -12.14
N GLN A 357 -12.31 10.05 -11.78
CA GLN A 357 -13.16 10.58 -10.73
C GLN A 357 -14.65 10.48 -11.10
N GLU A 358 -14.99 10.74 -12.36
CA GLU A 358 -16.35 10.61 -12.87
C GLU A 358 -16.82 9.14 -12.93
N ILE A 359 -15.95 8.23 -13.37
CA ILE A 359 -16.22 6.78 -13.35
C ILE A 359 -16.39 6.28 -11.92
N GLN A 360 -15.57 6.72 -10.96
CA GLN A 360 -15.73 6.38 -9.55
C GLN A 360 -17.07 6.86 -8.99
N ARG A 361 -17.53 8.05 -9.40
CA ARG A 361 -18.85 8.58 -9.00
C ARG A 361 -20.02 7.80 -9.60
N THR A 362 -19.85 7.19 -10.78
CA THR A 362 -20.95 6.60 -11.57
C THR A 362 -21.00 5.07 -11.56
N SER A 363 -19.93 4.38 -11.14
CA SER A 363 -19.80 2.91 -11.26
C SER A 363 -20.69 2.09 -10.30
N THR A 364 -21.17 2.70 -9.22
CA THR A 364 -22.19 2.10 -8.34
C THR A 364 -23.11 3.23 -7.86
N PRO A 365 -24.41 3.25 -8.20
CA PRO A 365 -25.33 4.19 -7.57
C PRO A 365 -25.27 3.94 -6.06
N ARG A 366 -24.83 4.96 -5.31
CA ARG A 366 -24.81 4.92 -3.85
C ARG A 366 -26.22 4.57 -3.37
N PRO A 367 -26.39 3.69 -2.36
CA PRO A 367 -27.72 3.40 -1.83
C PRO A 367 -28.43 4.70 -1.49
N ASP A 368 -29.71 4.76 -1.84
CA ASP A 368 -30.55 5.90 -1.49
C ASP A 368 -30.93 5.79 -0.01
N TRP A 369 -30.10 6.40 0.84
CA TRP A 369 -30.22 6.35 2.30
C TRP A 369 -31.48 7.05 2.82
N THR A 370 -32.15 7.88 2.01
CA THR A 370 -33.43 8.50 2.39
C THR A 370 -34.52 7.45 2.60
N LYS A 371 -34.43 6.29 1.91
CA LYS A 371 -35.36 5.17 2.08
C LYS A 371 -35.27 4.50 3.45
N CYS A 372 -34.17 4.70 4.18
CA CYS A 372 -33.98 4.10 5.49
C CYS A 372 -34.76 4.86 6.58
N GLU A 373 -35.15 6.12 6.33
CA GLU A 373 -35.95 6.94 7.24
C GLU A 373 -37.29 6.27 7.60
N ASP A 374 -37.90 5.58 6.63
CA ASP A 374 -39.20 4.90 6.80
C ASP A 374 -39.10 3.50 7.43
N VAL A 375 -37.90 2.90 7.43
CA VAL A 375 -37.68 1.50 7.84
C VAL A 375 -37.12 1.42 9.27
N VAL A 376 -36.33 2.41 9.68
CA VAL A 376 -35.71 2.44 11.01
C VAL A 376 -36.74 2.87 12.05
N ALA A 377 -36.82 2.11 13.15
CA ALA A 377 -37.69 2.44 14.27
C ALA A 377 -37.31 3.82 14.85
N GLY A 378 -38.26 4.73 14.98
CA GLY A 378 -38.00 6.12 15.42
C GLY A 378 -37.95 7.16 14.29
N GLY A 379 -38.10 6.74 13.02
CA GLY A 379 -38.38 7.62 11.90
C GLY A 379 -37.19 8.47 11.41
N PRO A 380 -37.47 9.52 10.61
CA PRO A 380 -36.43 10.30 9.93
C PRO A 380 -35.46 11.01 10.89
N ASP A 381 -35.97 11.53 12.00
CA ASP A 381 -35.15 12.26 12.99
C ASP A 381 -34.08 11.34 13.61
N ARG A 382 -34.47 10.10 13.97
CA ARG A 382 -33.53 9.11 14.52
C ARG A 382 -32.53 8.63 13.47
N TRP A 383 -32.97 8.42 12.23
CA TRP A 383 -32.06 8.06 11.14
C TRP A 383 -31.06 9.18 10.86
N GLN A 384 -31.48 10.44 10.87
CA GLN A 384 -30.61 11.59 10.65
C GLN A 384 -29.54 11.69 11.76
N MET A 385 -29.92 11.49 13.02
CA MET A 385 -28.97 11.41 14.13
C MET A 385 -27.98 10.25 13.97
N LEU A 386 -28.47 9.07 13.57
CA LEU A 386 -27.62 7.89 13.37
C LEU A 386 -26.69 8.02 12.16
N ALA A 387 -27.10 8.78 11.13
CA ALA A 387 -26.37 8.93 9.88
C ALA A 387 -25.38 10.11 9.89
N GLU A 388 -25.49 11.01 10.85
CA GLU A 388 -24.64 12.20 10.95
C GLU A 388 -23.15 11.83 11.02
N GLY A 389 -22.35 12.45 10.15
CA GLY A 389 -20.90 12.22 10.10
C GLY A 389 -20.44 10.87 9.55
N LYS A 390 -21.34 9.96 9.17
CA LYS A 390 -20.99 8.60 8.73
C LYS A 390 -20.85 8.47 7.22
N ASN A 391 -19.90 7.63 6.79
CA ASN A 391 -19.71 7.28 5.39
C ASN A 391 -20.71 6.20 4.94
N SER A 392 -20.78 5.90 3.63
CA SER A 392 -21.77 4.94 3.11
C SER A 392 -21.61 3.52 3.65
N ASP A 393 -20.40 3.11 3.97
CA ASP A 393 -20.08 1.77 4.46
C ASP A 393 -20.50 1.63 5.92
N GLN A 394 -20.16 2.63 6.73
CA GLN A 394 -20.62 2.77 8.11
C GLN A 394 -22.15 2.83 8.23
N LEU A 395 -22.84 3.45 7.27
CA LEU A 395 -24.31 3.45 7.24
C LEU A 395 -24.90 2.06 7.00
N VAL A 396 -24.20 1.17 6.28
CA VAL A 396 -24.61 -0.24 6.14
C VAL A 396 -24.56 -0.92 7.50
N ASP A 397 -23.48 -0.75 8.25
CA ASP A 397 -23.32 -1.37 9.57
C ASP A 397 -24.40 -0.89 10.55
N VAL A 398 -24.66 0.42 10.59
CA VAL A 398 -25.73 1.01 11.41
C VAL A 398 -27.10 0.43 11.03
N LEU A 399 -27.39 0.30 9.72
CA LEU A 399 -28.66 -0.27 9.27
C LEU A 399 -28.78 -1.75 9.65
N LEU A 400 -27.70 -2.53 9.51
CA LEU A 400 -27.68 -3.95 9.91
C LEU A 400 -27.89 -4.12 11.41
N GLU A 401 -27.34 -3.23 12.23
CA GLU A 401 -27.55 -3.21 13.67
C GLU A 401 -29.00 -2.86 14.05
N GLU A 402 -29.59 -1.86 13.42
CA GLU A 402 -30.99 -1.46 13.70
C GLU A 402 -32.00 -2.54 13.27
N ILE A 403 -31.81 -3.14 12.09
CA ILE A 403 -32.65 -4.27 11.64
C ILE A 403 -32.42 -5.48 12.55
N GLY A 404 -31.16 -5.78 12.86
CA GLY A 404 -30.81 -6.90 13.71
C GLY A 404 -31.33 -6.74 15.14
N GLU A 405 -31.41 -5.53 15.68
CA GLU A 405 -31.97 -5.27 17.00
C GLU A 405 -33.46 -5.64 17.05
N GLY A 406 -34.22 -5.23 16.03
CA GLY A 406 -35.63 -5.60 15.89
C GLY A 406 -35.81 -7.11 15.85
N LEU A 407 -35.06 -7.80 14.99
CA LEU A 407 -35.10 -9.27 14.87
C LEU A 407 -34.67 -9.98 16.16
N LEU A 408 -33.68 -9.44 16.86
CA LEU A 408 -33.22 -10.00 18.13
C LEU A 408 -34.29 -9.86 19.21
N ARG A 409 -35.02 -8.74 19.27
CA ARG A 409 -36.13 -8.54 20.20
C ARG A 409 -37.34 -9.42 19.89
N GLU A 410 -37.59 -9.74 18.63
CA GLU A 410 -38.66 -10.67 18.21
C GLU A 410 -38.37 -12.12 18.60
N LYS A 411 -37.09 -12.49 18.69
CA LYS A 411 -36.68 -13.86 19.03
C LYS A 411 -36.82 -14.13 20.52
N ASP A 412 -37.75 -15.00 20.90
CA ASP A 412 -37.98 -15.39 22.31
C ASP A 412 -36.93 -16.37 22.85
N PHE A 413 -36.37 -17.20 21.98
CA PHE A 413 -35.45 -18.27 22.39
C PHE A 413 -34.28 -18.46 21.42
N PHE A 414 -33.12 -18.82 21.97
CA PHE A 414 -31.93 -19.23 21.25
C PHE A 414 -31.76 -20.75 21.28
N PRO A 415 -31.39 -21.39 20.16
CA PRO A 415 -30.93 -22.76 20.18
C PRO A 415 -29.53 -22.82 20.81
N GLY A 416 -29.31 -23.78 21.70
CA GLY A 416 -28.00 -24.10 22.26
C GLY A 416 -27.04 -24.53 21.16
N LEU A 417 -25.77 -24.14 21.30
CA LEU A 417 -24.71 -24.44 20.34
C LEU A 417 -24.15 -25.86 20.51
N GLY A 418 -24.38 -26.51 21.66
CA GLY A 418 -23.85 -27.84 22.00
C GLY A 418 -22.52 -27.80 22.75
N TYR A 419 -21.86 -28.96 22.87
CA TYR A 419 -20.67 -29.17 23.70
C TYR A 419 -19.36 -29.36 22.92
N GLY A 420 -19.33 -28.95 21.64
CA GLY A 420 -18.13 -29.06 20.80
C GLY A 420 -16.95 -28.23 21.33
N GLU A 421 -15.73 -28.69 21.07
CA GLU A 421 -14.50 -28.00 21.52
C GLU A 421 -14.36 -26.58 20.94
N ALA A 422 -14.86 -26.36 19.72
CA ALA A 422 -14.88 -25.05 19.06
C ALA A 422 -15.87 -24.04 19.70
N ILE A 423 -16.74 -24.50 20.59
CA ILE A 423 -17.73 -23.65 21.28
C ILE A 423 -17.11 -23.17 22.59
N PRO A 424 -17.13 -21.86 22.88
CA PRO A 424 -16.64 -21.32 24.14
C PRO A 424 -17.34 -21.93 25.35
N SER A 425 -16.60 -22.16 26.45
CA SER A 425 -17.10 -22.81 27.67
C SER A 425 -18.41 -22.21 28.19
N PHE A 426 -18.48 -20.87 28.24
CA PHE A 426 -19.63 -20.10 28.70
C PHE A 426 -20.90 -20.22 27.82
N LEU A 427 -20.82 -20.84 26.65
CA LEU A 427 -21.95 -21.11 25.74
C LEU A 427 -22.25 -22.60 25.58
N ARG A 428 -21.50 -23.50 26.22
CA ARG A 428 -21.68 -24.94 26.06
C ARG A 428 -22.97 -25.40 26.75
N PHE A 429 -24.03 -25.47 25.95
CA PHE A 429 -25.35 -25.85 26.38
C PHE A 429 -26.08 -26.53 25.24
N ASP A 430 -26.83 -27.57 25.57
CA ASP A 430 -27.73 -28.25 24.62
C ASP A 430 -29.18 -28.03 25.08
N GLY A 431 -30.06 -27.67 24.14
CA GLY A 431 -31.44 -27.29 24.41
C GLY A 431 -31.79 -25.88 23.98
N ILE A 432 -32.85 -25.32 24.56
CA ILE A 432 -33.40 -24.02 24.21
C ILE A 432 -33.17 -23.06 25.37
N VAL A 433 -32.68 -21.86 25.05
CA VAL A 433 -32.29 -20.83 26.02
C VAL A 433 -33.18 -19.60 25.82
N GLU A 434 -33.76 -19.06 26.88
CA GLU A 434 -34.61 -17.87 26.81
C GLU A 434 -33.78 -16.62 26.47
N ASN A 435 -34.29 -15.78 25.56
CA ASN A 435 -33.75 -14.46 25.31
C ASN A 435 -34.29 -13.47 26.35
N LYS A 436 -33.42 -12.87 27.16
CA LYS A 436 -33.81 -11.93 28.21
C LYS A 436 -34.16 -10.53 27.71
N LYS A 437 -33.91 -10.23 26.42
CA LYS A 437 -34.28 -8.98 25.72
C LYS A 437 -33.92 -7.67 26.47
N PRO A 438 -32.67 -7.50 26.95
CA PRO A 438 -32.22 -6.25 27.58
C PRO A 438 -32.14 -5.10 26.57
N THR A 439 -32.12 -3.86 27.07
CA THR A 439 -31.77 -2.70 26.23
C THR A 439 -30.26 -2.64 26.00
N LYS A 440 -29.79 -1.91 24.98
CA LYS A 440 -28.36 -1.67 24.74
C LYS A 440 -27.65 -1.14 25.99
N LYS A 441 -28.27 -0.16 26.65
CA LYS A 441 -27.78 0.46 27.88
C LYS A 441 -27.62 -0.56 29.02
N ASP A 442 -28.58 -1.47 29.19
CA ASP A 442 -28.50 -2.51 30.22
C ASP A 442 -27.34 -3.48 29.96
N VAL A 443 -27.15 -3.88 28.70
CA VAL A 443 -26.02 -4.73 28.31
C VAL A 443 -24.71 -4.02 28.62
N VAL A 444 -24.54 -2.76 28.18
CA VAL A 444 -23.31 -1.99 28.42
C VAL A 444 -23.02 -1.82 29.91
N ASN A 445 -24.03 -1.51 30.72
CA ASN A 445 -23.87 -1.39 32.17
C ASN A 445 -23.44 -2.71 32.80
N LEU A 446 -24.03 -3.83 32.36
CA LEU A 446 -23.67 -5.16 32.82
C LEU A 446 -22.21 -5.52 32.45
N LEU A 447 -21.77 -5.18 31.23
CA LEU A 447 -20.39 -5.39 30.81
C LEU A 447 -19.40 -4.54 31.62
N LYS A 448 -19.73 -3.27 31.89
CA LYS A 448 -18.92 -2.39 32.74
C LYS A 448 -18.81 -2.92 34.17
N ASP A 449 -19.90 -3.46 34.70
CA ASP A 449 -19.91 -4.07 36.02
C ASP A 449 -19.07 -5.34 36.09
N ALA A 450 -19.16 -6.21 35.07
CA ALA A 450 -18.28 -7.38 34.95
C ALA A 450 -16.81 -6.97 34.97
N TRP A 451 -16.45 -5.90 34.27
CA TRP A 451 -15.09 -5.35 34.29
C TRP A 451 -14.67 -4.76 35.63
N LYS A 452 -15.57 -4.07 36.34
CA LYS A 452 -15.26 -3.55 37.68
C LYS A 452 -14.92 -4.69 38.64
N GLU A 453 -15.68 -5.79 38.57
CA GLU A 453 -15.44 -6.98 39.40
C GLU A 453 -14.13 -7.68 38.99
N ARG A 454 -13.89 -7.84 37.67
CA ARG A 454 -12.67 -8.46 37.14
C ARG A 454 -11.38 -7.72 37.53
N LEU A 455 -11.43 -6.40 37.63
CA LEU A 455 -10.26 -5.58 38.00
C LEU A 455 -9.95 -5.62 39.50
N VAL A 456 -10.91 -6.04 40.34
CA VAL A 456 -10.72 -6.19 41.79
C VAL A 456 -10.24 -7.60 42.13
N GLU A 457 -10.63 -8.60 41.34
CA GLU A 457 -10.22 -9.99 41.55
C GLU A 457 -8.79 -10.25 41.04
N GLU A 458 -7.98 -10.94 41.84
CA GLU A 458 -6.66 -11.41 41.40
C GLU A 458 -6.84 -12.45 40.29
N GLN A 459 -6.11 -12.28 39.16
CA GLN A 459 -6.20 -13.16 37.99
C GLN A 459 -5.91 -14.63 38.33
N LYS A 460 -6.97 -15.41 38.58
CA LYS A 460 -6.89 -16.84 38.93
C LYS A 460 -7.48 -17.76 37.84
N GLU A 461 -8.43 -17.27 37.06
CA GLU A 461 -9.15 -18.03 36.04
C GLU A 461 -9.26 -17.29 34.70
N LYS A 462 -9.54 -18.01 33.60
CA LYS A 462 -9.67 -17.43 32.25
C LYS A 462 -10.90 -16.50 32.17
N PHE A 463 -10.82 -15.45 31.36
CA PHE A 463 -11.92 -14.48 31.20
C PHE A 463 -13.31 -15.09 30.94
N PRO A 464 -13.48 -16.06 30.02
CA PRO A 464 -14.81 -16.59 29.73
C PRO A 464 -15.41 -17.37 30.89
N ASP A 465 -14.56 -18.02 31.69
CA ASP A 465 -14.99 -18.77 32.86
C ASP A 465 -15.37 -17.80 33.99
N PHE A 466 -14.57 -16.75 34.22
CA PHE A 466 -14.92 -15.64 35.10
C PHE A 466 -16.25 -14.98 34.72
N PHE A 467 -16.43 -14.69 33.43
CA PHE A 467 -17.64 -14.02 32.97
C PHE A 467 -18.89 -14.87 33.25
N PHE A 468 -18.80 -16.19 33.07
CA PHE A 468 -19.90 -17.08 33.40
C PHE A 468 -20.16 -17.13 34.92
N ASN A 469 -19.11 -17.22 35.74
CA ASN A 469 -19.23 -17.16 37.21
C ASN A 469 -19.87 -15.84 37.67
N PHE A 470 -19.50 -14.72 37.06
CA PHE A 470 -20.12 -13.41 37.30
C PHE A 470 -21.63 -13.44 37.02
N LEU A 471 -22.06 -14.06 35.91
CA LEU A 471 -23.48 -14.20 35.58
C LEU A 471 -24.21 -15.12 36.55
N GLU A 472 -23.60 -16.22 36.99
CA GLU A 472 -24.16 -17.08 38.03
C GLU A 472 -24.32 -16.35 39.37
N ASN A 473 -23.35 -15.53 39.76
CA ASN A 473 -23.42 -14.74 40.99
C ASN A 473 -24.48 -13.63 40.91
N ARG A 474 -24.61 -12.96 39.76
CA ARG A 474 -25.56 -11.86 39.54
C ARG A 474 -27.01 -12.33 39.38
N PHE A 475 -27.25 -13.36 38.58
CA PHE A 475 -28.60 -13.78 38.15
C PHE A 475 -29.01 -15.16 38.66
N GLY A 476 -28.09 -15.89 39.30
CA GLY A 476 -28.31 -17.25 39.75
C GLY A 476 -28.04 -18.29 38.65
N PRO A 477 -27.78 -19.55 39.04
CA PRO A 477 -27.39 -20.62 38.11
C PRO A 477 -28.50 -20.99 37.11
N GLY A 478 -29.76 -20.70 37.43
CA GLY A 478 -30.89 -20.98 36.54
C GLY A 478 -30.98 -20.06 35.33
N ASP A 479 -30.58 -18.79 35.48
CA ASP A 479 -30.69 -17.77 34.44
C ASP A 479 -29.34 -17.37 33.81
N ALA A 480 -28.22 -17.78 34.40
CA ALA A 480 -26.87 -17.43 33.93
C ALA A 480 -26.64 -17.80 32.46
N MET A 481 -27.06 -19.00 32.04
CA MET A 481 -26.94 -19.45 30.65
C MET A 481 -27.80 -18.61 29.70
N ALA A 482 -29.01 -18.21 30.15
CA ALA A 482 -29.88 -17.35 29.38
C ALA A 482 -29.29 -15.95 29.17
N TRP A 483 -28.69 -15.39 30.22
CA TRP A 483 -27.95 -14.14 30.12
C TRP A 483 -26.69 -14.28 29.27
N ALA A 484 -25.95 -15.39 29.36
CA ALA A 484 -24.75 -15.62 28.55
C ALA A 484 -25.06 -15.59 27.05
N TYR A 485 -26.08 -16.33 26.59
CA TYR A 485 -26.53 -16.30 25.20
C TYR A 485 -27.08 -14.93 24.78
N THR A 486 -27.87 -14.30 25.65
CA THR A 486 -28.45 -12.99 25.37
C THR A 486 -27.36 -11.94 25.17
N ILE A 487 -26.39 -11.85 26.09
CA ILE A 487 -25.28 -10.89 26.01
C ILE A 487 -24.38 -11.21 24.82
N PHE A 488 -24.12 -12.49 24.56
CA PHE A 488 -23.29 -12.90 23.43
C PHE A 488 -23.90 -12.49 22.08
N GLU A 489 -25.20 -12.71 21.86
CA GLU A 489 -25.85 -12.29 20.60
C GLU A 489 -25.96 -10.75 20.50
N ASN A 490 -26.17 -10.04 21.62
CA ASN A 490 -26.14 -8.56 21.61
C ASN A 490 -24.74 -8.02 21.25
N THR A 491 -23.69 -8.54 21.88
CA THR A 491 -22.31 -8.08 21.63
C THR A 491 -21.79 -8.46 20.23
N LYS A 492 -22.30 -9.55 19.66
CA LYS A 492 -22.03 -9.96 18.27
C LYS A 492 -22.71 -9.06 17.25
N LEU A 493 -23.90 -8.56 17.58
CA LEU A 493 -24.71 -7.70 16.71
C LEU A 493 -24.18 -6.27 16.68
N PHE A 494 -23.99 -5.64 17.84
CA PHE A 494 -23.62 -4.21 17.95
C PHE A 494 -22.10 -4.02 17.90
N ARG A 495 -21.55 -4.01 16.69
CA ARG A 495 -20.10 -3.85 16.44
C ARG A 495 -19.65 -2.39 16.46
N SER A 496 -20.57 -1.47 16.19
CA SER A 496 -20.35 -0.03 16.30
C SER A 496 -20.15 0.42 17.75
N ASN A 497 -20.59 -0.38 18.73
CA ASN A 497 -20.38 -0.11 20.14
C ASN A 497 -19.02 -0.59 20.61
N GLU A 498 -18.18 0.34 21.06
CA GLU A 498 -16.80 0.05 21.45
C GLU A 498 -16.75 -0.95 22.60
N VAL A 499 -17.57 -0.75 23.64
CA VAL A 499 -17.62 -1.62 24.82
C VAL A 499 -18.04 -3.05 24.42
N MET A 500 -19.09 -3.17 23.60
CA MET A 500 -19.59 -4.48 23.16
C MET A 500 -18.64 -5.20 22.21
N SER A 501 -18.05 -4.47 21.25
CA SER A 501 -17.13 -5.04 20.26
C SER A 501 -15.83 -5.52 20.91
N GLN A 502 -15.29 -4.76 21.87
CA GLN A 502 -14.13 -5.18 22.65
C GLN A 502 -14.45 -6.42 23.50
N PHE A 503 -15.59 -6.42 24.19
CA PHE A 503 -16.01 -7.56 25.01
C PHE A 503 -16.21 -8.83 24.17
N TYR A 504 -16.84 -8.70 23.00
CA TYR A 504 -16.99 -9.78 22.04
C TYR A 504 -15.64 -10.33 21.56
N ALA A 505 -14.69 -9.44 21.24
CA ALA A 505 -13.35 -9.85 20.81
C ALA A 505 -12.61 -10.64 21.90
N LEU A 506 -12.79 -10.28 23.17
CA LEU A 506 -12.24 -11.02 24.32
C LEU A 506 -12.89 -12.39 24.50
N LEU A 507 -14.23 -12.45 24.47
CA LEU A 507 -14.96 -13.71 24.59
C LEU A 507 -14.61 -14.71 23.48
N MET A 508 -14.32 -14.21 22.28
CA MET A 508 -13.92 -15.02 21.13
C MET A 508 -12.42 -15.33 21.09
N GLY A 509 -11.63 -14.89 22.09
CA GLY A 509 -10.19 -15.09 22.14
C GLY A 509 -9.41 -14.36 21.03
N LYS A 510 -10.00 -13.31 20.43
CA LYS A 510 -9.35 -12.47 19.42
C LYS A 510 -8.52 -11.34 20.02
N ARG A 511 -8.71 -11.06 21.31
CA ARG A 511 -7.96 -10.08 22.11
C ARG A 511 -7.75 -10.62 23.51
N SER A 512 -6.70 -10.16 24.18
CA SER A 512 -6.39 -10.47 25.58
C SER A 512 -6.90 -9.38 26.52
N GLU A 513 -7.13 -9.74 27.78
CA GLU A 513 -7.53 -8.81 28.83
C GLU A 513 -6.51 -7.68 29.04
N SER A 514 -5.22 -7.94 28.79
CA SER A 514 -4.15 -6.97 28.97
C SER A 514 -4.33 -5.73 28.10
N VAL A 515 -4.91 -5.87 26.90
CA VAL A 515 -5.20 -4.75 26.00
C VAL A 515 -6.19 -3.79 26.66
N TYR A 516 -7.28 -4.32 27.21
CA TYR A 516 -8.30 -3.51 27.89
C TYR A 516 -7.76 -2.85 29.18
N ILE A 517 -7.02 -3.62 29.99
CA ILE A 517 -6.39 -3.11 31.21
C ILE A 517 -5.47 -1.94 30.86
N LYS A 518 -4.61 -2.12 29.85
CA LYS A 518 -3.69 -1.08 29.42
C LYS A 518 -4.42 0.13 28.84
N GLN A 519 -5.52 -0.12 28.16
CA GLN A 519 -6.39 0.92 27.62
C GLN A 519 -6.89 1.84 28.74
N LYS A 520 -7.43 1.22 29.80
CA LYS A 520 -7.90 1.93 30.98
C LYS A 520 -6.77 2.63 31.74
N GLU A 521 -5.61 2.00 31.89
CA GLU A 521 -4.42 2.63 32.50
C GLU A 521 -3.99 3.89 31.74
N THR A 522 -3.99 3.84 30.41
CA THR A 522 -3.60 4.97 29.55
C THR A 522 -4.54 6.16 29.76
N VAL A 523 -5.86 5.91 29.83
CA VAL A 523 -6.86 6.95 30.13
C VAL A 523 -6.66 7.53 31.53
N VAL A 524 -6.44 6.69 32.54
CA VAL A 524 -6.16 7.15 33.92
C VAL A 524 -4.88 7.97 34.00
N GLN A 525 -3.83 7.56 33.29
CA GLN A 525 -2.57 8.29 33.21
C GLN A 525 -2.76 9.66 32.55
N LEU A 526 -3.45 9.73 31.41
CA LEU A 526 -3.75 11.00 30.74
C LEU A 526 -4.56 11.93 31.64
N LEU A 527 -5.61 11.43 32.29
CA LEU A 527 -6.42 12.23 33.20
C LEU A 527 -5.60 12.76 34.36
N LYS A 528 -4.70 11.94 34.93
CA LYS A 528 -3.76 12.36 35.97
C LYS A 528 -2.81 13.46 35.49
N GLU A 529 -2.20 13.33 34.31
CA GLU A 529 -1.30 14.35 33.77
C GLU A 529 -2.03 15.66 33.42
N MET A 530 -3.26 15.56 32.90
CA MET A 530 -4.11 16.74 32.67
C MET A 530 -4.49 17.44 33.99
N THR A 531 -4.83 16.68 35.03
CA THR A 531 -5.07 17.25 36.37
C THR A 531 -3.81 17.88 36.97
N ASN A 532 -2.62 17.32 36.72
CA ASN A 532 -1.36 17.94 37.15
C ASN A 532 -1.08 19.26 36.42
N ALA A 533 -1.45 19.36 35.13
CA ALA A 533 -1.31 20.57 34.34
C ALA A 533 -2.36 21.64 34.68
N ASP A 534 -3.50 21.23 35.26
CA ASP A 534 -4.55 22.11 35.77
C ASP A 534 -4.18 22.69 37.15
N SER A 535 -3.36 23.75 37.12
CA SER A 535 -2.89 24.43 38.34
C SER A 535 -4.00 24.98 39.24
N GLN A 536 -5.21 25.22 38.71
CA GLN A 536 -6.35 25.77 39.45
C GLN A 536 -7.35 24.68 39.88
N ASN A 537 -7.19 23.46 39.37
CA ASN A 537 -8.09 22.32 39.59
C ASN A 537 -9.56 22.65 39.25
N GLU A 538 -9.76 23.42 38.19
CA GLU A 538 -11.08 23.86 37.70
C GLU A 538 -11.66 22.90 36.64
N GLY A 539 -10.91 21.89 36.23
CA GLY A 539 -11.25 21.01 35.11
C GLY A 539 -10.90 21.60 33.75
N LEU A 540 -10.05 22.64 33.70
CA LEU A 540 -9.72 23.41 32.51
C LEU A 540 -8.21 23.44 32.27
N ILE A 541 -7.79 23.18 31.04
CA ILE A 541 -6.39 23.33 30.59
C ILE A 541 -6.33 24.11 29.29
N THR A 542 -5.20 24.78 29.03
CA THR A 542 -4.98 25.44 27.74
C THR A 542 -4.65 24.42 26.65
N MET A 543 -4.88 24.78 25.38
CA MET A 543 -4.48 23.95 24.24
C MET A 543 -2.96 23.69 24.21
N GLU A 544 -2.14 24.65 24.66
CA GLU A 544 -0.70 24.44 24.83
C GLU A 544 -0.39 23.37 25.88
N ASN A 545 -1.07 23.42 27.04
CA ASN A 545 -0.91 22.41 28.08
C ASN A 545 -1.35 21.04 27.59
N LEU A 546 -2.47 20.93 26.85
CA LEU A 546 -2.90 19.67 26.25
C LEU A 546 -1.82 19.09 25.33
N SER A 547 -1.24 19.90 24.44
CA SER A 547 -0.16 19.48 23.55
C SER A 547 1.06 18.96 24.33
N THR A 548 1.44 19.64 25.41
CA THR A 548 2.57 19.23 26.26
C THR A 548 2.28 17.92 27.01
N VAL A 549 1.05 17.71 27.49
CA VAL A 549 0.63 16.47 28.15
C VAL A 549 0.62 15.30 27.17
N LEU A 550 0.13 15.50 25.94
CA LEU A 550 0.13 14.46 24.91
C LEU A 550 1.56 14.08 24.50
N LYS A 551 2.44 15.06 24.28
CA LYS A 551 3.85 14.83 23.92
C LYS A 551 4.63 14.12 25.03
N SER A 552 4.36 14.44 26.28
CA SER A 552 5.02 13.80 27.42
C SER A 552 4.47 12.39 27.70
N THR A 553 3.17 12.17 27.52
CA THR A 553 2.55 10.84 27.70
C THR A 553 2.89 9.90 26.55
N PHE A 554 3.05 10.43 25.32
CA PHE A 554 3.32 9.65 24.11
C PHE A 554 4.59 10.14 23.39
N PRO A 555 5.79 9.89 23.95
CA PRO A 555 7.04 10.44 23.43
C PRO A 555 7.42 9.92 22.03
N PHE A 556 6.87 8.77 21.61
CA PHE A 556 7.19 8.14 20.33
C PHE A 556 6.11 8.36 19.25
N LYS A 557 5.01 9.04 19.57
CA LYS A 557 3.98 9.38 18.56
C LYS A 557 4.51 10.47 17.64
N LYS A 558 4.24 10.32 16.34
CA LYS A 558 4.55 11.35 15.33
C LYS A 558 3.75 12.62 15.61
N GLU A 559 4.31 13.78 15.27
CA GLU A 559 3.64 15.07 15.49
C GLU A 559 2.27 15.14 14.79
N GLU A 560 2.15 14.54 13.60
CA GLU A 560 0.87 14.43 12.86
C GLU A 560 -0.20 13.67 13.66
N ARG A 561 0.17 12.57 14.32
CA ARG A 561 -0.75 11.79 15.16
C ARG A 561 -1.12 12.54 16.44
N ILE A 562 -0.18 13.31 17.01
CA ILE A 562 -0.48 14.20 18.15
C ILE A 562 -1.45 15.30 17.73
N GLN A 563 -1.27 15.85 16.54
CA GLN A 563 -2.14 16.87 15.96
C GLN A 563 -3.57 16.33 15.72
N GLU A 564 -3.72 15.11 15.21
CA GLU A 564 -5.03 14.44 15.10
C GLU A 564 -5.73 14.29 16.46
N LEU A 565 -4.98 13.99 17.54
CA LEU A 565 -5.53 13.91 18.90
C LEU A 565 -5.96 15.29 19.42
N MET A 566 -5.19 16.33 19.10
CA MET A 566 -5.56 17.71 19.41
C MET A 566 -6.88 18.09 18.72
N GLU A 567 -7.01 17.77 17.43
CA GLU A 567 -8.23 18.02 16.65
C GLU A 567 -9.43 17.26 17.20
N ALA A 568 -9.25 15.98 17.55
CA ALA A 568 -10.29 15.17 18.19
C ALA A 568 -10.67 15.70 19.60
N GLY A 569 -9.75 16.41 20.26
CA GLY A 569 -9.97 17.13 21.50
C GLY A 569 -10.65 18.50 21.34
N GLY A 570 -10.99 18.91 20.11
CA GLY A 570 -11.64 20.18 19.82
C GLY A 570 -10.67 21.32 19.47
N TRP A 571 -9.46 21.01 19.02
CA TRP A 571 -8.57 22.01 18.42
C TRP A 571 -8.92 22.27 16.95
N HIS A 572 -8.76 23.51 16.49
CA HIS A 572 -9.01 23.92 15.10
C HIS A 572 -7.95 24.94 14.66
N SER A 573 -7.81 25.19 13.36
CA SER A 573 -6.86 26.18 12.82
C SER A 573 -7.04 27.61 13.35
N ASN A 574 -8.22 27.92 13.91
CA ASN A 574 -8.55 29.21 14.50
C ASN A 574 -8.37 29.23 16.04
N SER A 575 -8.04 28.09 16.65
CA SER A 575 -7.81 28.00 18.09
C SER A 575 -6.53 28.71 18.49
N SER A 576 -6.62 29.55 19.51
CA SER A 576 -5.46 30.15 20.16
C SER A 576 -4.83 29.14 21.13
N ASN A 577 -3.52 29.21 21.32
CA ASN A 577 -2.82 28.41 22.33
C ASN A 577 -3.36 28.65 23.76
N ALA A 578 -3.97 29.82 23.99
CA ALA A 578 -4.57 30.22 25.26
C ALA A 578 -6.04 29.77 25.42
N ASP A 579 -6.64 29.14 24.41
CA ASP A 579 -8.02 28.67 24.50
C ASP A 579 -8.12 27.58 25.58
N LEU A 580 -9.16 27.70 26.42
CA LEU A 580 -9.41 26.79 27.53
C LEU A 580 -10.27 25.61 27.07
N LEU A 581 -9.84 24.41 27.42
CA LEU A 581 -10.51 23.15 27.15
C LEU A 581 -10.94 22.50 28.46
N ASN A 582 -12.20 22.07 28.53
CA ASN A 582 -12.69 21.21 29.61
C ASN A 582 -12.25 19.76 29.35
N TYR A 583 -11.17 19.33 29.99
CA TYR A 583 -10.59 18.02 29.74
C TYR A 583 -11.46 16.87 30.28
N HIS A 584 -12.30 17.10 31.29
CA HIS A 584 -13.23 16.07 31.76
C HIS A 584 -14.22 15.66 30.67
N SER A 585 -14.62 16.61 29.81
CA SER A 585 -15.56 16.34 28.71
C SER A 585 -15.01 15.36 27.68
N LEU A 586 -13.69 15.23 27.55
CA LEU A 586 -13.05 14.30 26.61
C LEU A 586 -13.24 12.83 26.97
N PHE A 587 -13.50 12.53 28.25
CA PHE A 587 -13.57 11.18 28.80
C PHE A 587 -14.99 10.78 29.23
N ILE A 588 -15.99 11.59 28.89
CA ILE A 588 -17.40 11.24 29.11
C ILE A 588 -17.77 10.13 28.12
N GLU A 589 -18.73 9.29 28.51
CA GLU A 589 -19.37 8.33 27.61
C GLU A 589 -20.84 8.73 27.46
N ASP A 590 -21.42 8.47 26.29
CA ASP A 590 -22.84 8.71 26.08
C ASP A 590 -23.73 7.70 26.83
N GLU A 591 -25.05 7.84 26.70
CA GLU A 591 -26.01 6.95 27.35
C GLU A 591 -25.89 5.47 26.94
N GLU A 592 -25.30 5.21 25.78
CA GLU A 592 -25.04 3.88 25.22
C GLU A 592 -23.60 3.42 25.47
N GLY A 593 -22.82 4.18 26.24
CA GLY A 593 -21.45 3.89 26.61
C GLY A 593 -20.42 4.07 25.49
N GLN A 594 -20.76 4.80 24.43
CA GLN A 594 -19.79 5.20 23.42
C GLN A 594 -18.88 6.29 23.97
N SER A 595 -17.58 6.15 23.76
CA SER A 595 -16.62 7.17 24.16
C SER A 595 -16.63 8.36 23.20
N MET A 596 -16.24 9.53 23.68
CA MET A 596 -16.10 10.74 22.85
C MET A 596 -15.03 10.58 21.75
N PRO A 597 -15.06 11.41 20.68
CA PRO A 597 -14.13 11.31 19.55
C PRO A 597 -12.65 11.26 19.94
N PHE A 598 -12.25 11.99 20.99
CA PHE A 598 -10.89 11.96 21.51
C PHE A 598 -10.44 10.56 21.94
N VAL A 599 -11.25 9.86 22.74
CA VAL A 599 -10.94 8.50 23.22
C VAL A 599 -11.03 7.49 22.08
N GLN A 600 -12.00 7.64 21.18
CA GLN A 600 -12.08 6.81 19.97
C GLN A 600 -10.82 6.96 19.11
N LYS A 601 -10.34 8.19 18.92
CA LYS A 601 -9.11 8.47 18.16
C LYS A 601 -7.87 7.91 18.82
N LEU A 602 -7.82 7.94 20.16
CA LEU A 602 -6.75 7.30 20.93
C LEU A 602 -6.70 5.78 20.67
N TRP A 603 -7.86 5.12 20.62
CA TRP A 603 -7.96 3.69 20.31
C TRP A 603 -7.63 3.36 18.88
N GLU A 604 -8.14 4.14 17.94
CA GLU A 604 -7.81 4.01 16.51
C GLU A 604 -6.30 4.08 16.31
N GLN A 605 -5.64 5.11 16.85
CA GLN A 605 -4.20 5.26 16.71
C GLN A 605 -3.41 4.13 17.39
N TYR A 606 -3.86 3.64 18.56
CA TYR A 606 -3.22 2.49 19.20
C TYR A 606 -3.28 1.23 18.32
N MET A 607 -4.43 0.97 17.70
CA MET A 607 -4.59 -0.17 16.80
C MET A 607 -3.73 -0.02 15.54
N ASP A 608 -3.71 1.17 14.93
CA ASP A 608 -2.85 1.47 13.78
C ASP A 608 -1.37 1.25 14.12
N GLU A 609 -0.90 1.78 15.25
CA GLU A 609 0.50 1.66 15.68
C GLU A 609 0.91 0.21 15.93
N LYS A 610 0.00 -0.59 16.45
CA LYS A 610 0.21 -2.01 16.67
C LYS A 610 0.29 -2.78 15.35
N ASP A 611 -0.58 -2.48 14.40
CA ASP A 611 -0.56 -3.08 13.06
C ASP A 611 0.73 -2.67 12.30
N GLU A 612 1.14 -1.40 12.41
CA GLU A 612 2.42 -0.90 11.89
C GLU A 612 3.61 -1.66 12.51
N TYR A 613 3.63 -1.86 13.83
CA TYR A 613 4.70 -2.59 14.52
C TYR A 613 4.79 -4.06 14.07
N LEU A 614 3.65 -4.75 13.94
CA LEU A 614 3.62 -6.13 13.47
C LEU A 614 4.01 -6.25 11.99
N GLN A 615 3.69 -5.23 11.18
CA GLN A 615 4.16 -5.15 9.81
C GLN A 615 5.67 -4.95 9.73
N GLU A 616 6.27 -4.15 10.61
CA GLU A 616 7.73 -3.99 10.74
C GLU A 616 8.40 -5.29 11.17
N LEU A 617 7.86 -5.99 12.18
CA LEU A 617 8.35 -7.31 12.60
C LEU A 617 8.34 -8.32 11.45
N LYS A 618 7.25 -8.33 10.66
CA LYS A 618 7.14 -9.20 9.48
C LYS A 618 8.19 -8.85 8.42
N GLN A 619 8.45 -7.56 8.19
CA GLN A 619 9.47 -7.10 7.24
C GLN A 619 10.88 -7.51 7.68
N GLU A 620 11.20 -7.34 8.96
CA GLU A 620 12.50 -7.70 9.53
C GLU A 620 12.76 -9.22 9.43
N LEU A 621 11.73 -10.04 9.66
CA LEU A 621 11.85 -11.49 9.51
C LEU A 621 12.06 -11.93 8.07
N GLY A 622 11.56 -11.17 7.07
CA GLY A 622 11.74 -11.47 5.65
C GLY A 622 11.14 -12.81 5.19
N LEU A 623 10.14 -13.33 5.92
CA LEU A 623 9.49 -14.61 5.70
C LEU A 623 8.07 -14.46 5.12
N GLU A 624 7.61 -15.47 4.37
CA GLU A 624 6.21 -15.55 3.95
C GLU A 624 5.31 -16.03 5.11
N LEU A 625 4.01 -15.73 5.06
CA LEU A 625 3.07 -16.05 6.15
C LEU A 625 2.96 -17.56 6.46
N HIS A 626 3.19 -18.41 5.46
CA HIS A 626 3.13 -19.86 5.60
C HIS A 626 4.44 -20.47 6.09
N ASP A 627 5.52 -19.69 6.15
CA ASP A 627 6.81 -20.16 6.62
C ASP A 627 6.80 -20.37 8.13
N LYS A 628 7.66 -21.27 8.59
CA LYS A 628 7.89 -21.47 10.01
C LYS A 628 8.97 -20.52 10.51
N VAL A 629 8.73 -19.91 11.65
CA VAL A 629 9.68 -19.05 12.35
C VAL A 629 10.13 -19.72 13.65
N THR A 630 11.42 -19.57 13.98
CA THR A 630 12.01 -20.07 15.22
C THR A 630 12.01 -18.99 16.28
N LEU A 631 12.01 -19.39 17.56
CA LEU A 631 12.03 -18.46 18.68
C LEU A 631 13.22 -17.47 18.65
N PRO A 632 14.47 -17.89 18.39
CA PRO A 632 15.60 -16.96 18.28
C PRO A 632 15.42 -15.90 17.19
N LYS A 633 14.84 -16.27 16.05
CA LYS A 633 14.61 -15.32 14.94
C LYS A 633 13.60 -14.24 15.31
N VAL A 634 12.50 -14.61 15.99
CA VAL A 634 11.52 -13.62 16.48
C VAL A 634 12.15 -12.73 17.55
N ARG A 635 12.96 -13.31 18.45
CA ARG A 635 13.68 -12.54 19.47
C ARG A 635 14.62 -11.51 18.85
N GLU A 636 15.46 -11.94 17.91
CA GLU A 636 16.40 -11.07 17.20
C GLU A 636 15.65 -9.97 16.43
N ALA A 637 14.60 -10.34 15.68
CA ALA A 637 13.81 -9.36 14.95
C ALA A 637 13.14 -8.33 15.87
N LEU A 638 12.56 -8.75 17.01
CA LEU A 638 11.98 -7.83 18.01
C LEU A 638 13.03 -6.88 18.59
N MET A 639 14.23 -7.37 18.89
CA MET A 639 15.33 -6.55 19.40
C MET A 639 15.90 -5.60 18.35
N ASN A 640 15.90 -6.00 17.07
CA ASN A 640 16.33 -5.14 15.96
C ASN A 640 15.34 -4.00 15.73
N ILE A 641 14.03 -4.30 15.69
CA ILE A 641 13.01 -3.27 15.45
C ILE A 641 12.78 -2.38 16.68
N ASP A 642 13.00 -2.89 17.90
CA ASP A 642 12.80 -2.17 19.15
C ASP A 642 13.93 -2.43 20.17
N PRO A 643 15.09 -1.76 20.02
CA PRO A 643 16.23 -1.92 20.93
C PRO A 643 15.94 -1.46 22.38
N GLY A 644 14.86 -0.71 22.61
CA GLY A 644 14.44 -0.25 23.93
C GLY A 644 13.62 -1.28 24.71
N LEU A 645 13.34 -2.45 24.13
CA LEU A 645 12.48 -3.47 24.71
C LEU A 645 13.18 -4.15 25.91
N ASP A 646 12.55 -4.08 27.08
CA ASP A 646 13.08 -4.73 28.27
C ASP A 646 12.90 -6.26 28.20
N LYS A 647 13.77 -6.99 28.91
CA LYS A 647 13.79 -8.46 28.88
C LYS A 647 12.47 -9.09 29.34
N GLN A 648 11.76 -8.48 30.27
CA GLN A 648 10.50 -9.01 30.78
C GLN A 648 9.38 -8.89 29.74
N THR A 649 9.27 -7.74 29.09
CA THR A 649 8.31 -7.50 28.01
C THR A 649 8.63 -8.34 26.77
N LEU A 650 9.90 -8.44 26.38
CA LEU A 650 10.34 -9.34 25.29
C LEU A 650 9.91 -10.79 25.55
N ASN A 651 10.22 -11.31 26.74
CA ASN A 651 9.85 -12.67 27.09
C ASN A 651 8.32 -12.85 27.10
N SER A 652 7.56 -11.84 27.50
CA SER A 652 6.10 -11.87 27.43
C SER A 652 5.62 -12.04 25.99
N TYR A 653 6.17 -11.26 25.05
CA TYR A 653 5.84 -11.37 23.63
C TYR A 653 6.21 -12.73 23.04
N LEU A 654 7.39 -13.25 23.36
CA LEU A 654 7.82 -14.58 22.93
C LEU A 654 6.94 -15.69 23.52
N SER A 655 6.59 -15.59 24.81
CA SER A 655 5.70 -16.54 25.49
C SER A 655 4.35 -16.64 24.78
N GLN A 656 3.81 -15.50 24.33
CA GLN A 656 2.55 -15.44 23.62
C GLN A 656 2.66 -15.95 22.18
N ALA A 657 3.68 -15.50 21.44
CA ALA A 657 3.89 -15.87 20.04
C ALA A 657 4.00 -17.39 19.83
N PHE A 658 4.60 -18.09 20.79
CA PHE A 658 4.81 -19.55 20.75
C PHE A 658 3.89 -20.32 21.70
N GLN A 659 2.96 -19.66 22.40
CA GLN A 659 2.06 -20.23 23.41
C GLN A 659 2.79 -21.08 24.48
N LEU A 660 3.92 -20.57 24.98
CA LEU A 660 4.73 -21.21 26.02
C LEU A 660 4.58 -20.49 27.36
N PRO A 661 4.50 -21.21 28.49
CA PRO A 661 4.60 -20.59 29.80
C PRO A 661 5.91 -19.81 29.95
N MET A 662 5.86 -18.64 30.59
CA MET A 662 7.06 -17.82 30.87
C MET A 662 8.17 -18.59 31.59
N THR A 663 7.82 -19.59 32.40
CA THR A 663 8.75 -20.47 33.12
C THR A 663 9.42 -21.53 32.23
N GLU A 664 8.91 -21.77 31.03
CA GLU A 664 9.38 -22.78 30.07
C GLU A 664 10.10 -22.14 28.87
N LEU A 665 10.26 -20.82 28.85
CA LEU A 665 11.07 -20.13 27.86
C LEU A 665 12.56 -20.47 28.09
N PRO A 666 13.27 -21.00 27.07
CA PRO A 666 14.69 -21.28 27.21
C PRO A 666 15.50 -19.99 27.41
N GLU A 667 16.61 -20.10 28.13
CA GLU A 667 17.57 -18.99 28.23
C GLU A 667 18.31 -18.78 26.91
N GLU A 668 18.66 -17.52 26.65
CA GLU A 668 19.32 -17.08 25.42
C GLU A 668 20.61 -17.89 25.17
N GLY A 669 20.65 -18.61 24.03
CA GLY A 669 21.78 -19.46 23.65
C GLY A 669 21.64 -20.95 23.99
N GLU A 670 20.50 -21.41 24.51
CA GLU A 670 20.21 -22.84 24.65
C GLU A 670 19.89 -23.50 23.30
N GLU A 671 20.49 -24.67 23.01
CA GLU A 671 20.24 -25.45 21.77
C GLU A 671 18.75 -25.83 21.57
N LYS A 672 17.96 -25.83 22.64
CA LYS A 672 16.52 -26.13 22.59
C LYS A 672 15.69 -25.03 21.94
N GLU A 673 16.22 -23.81 21.79
CA GLU A 673 15.50 -22.69 21.19
C GLU A 673 15.21 -22.90 19.69
N GLU A 674 16.13 -23.52 18.96
CA GLU A 674 15.96 -23.79 17.53
C GLU A 674 14.87 -24.84 17.24
N ALA A 675 14.55 -25.68 18.23
CA ALA A 675 13.50 -26.69 18.11
C ALA A 675 12.08 -26.10 18.26
N ILE A 676 11.95 -24.91 18.85
CA ILE A 676 10.67 -24.22 19.03
C ILE A 676 10.34 -23.46 17.75
N MET A 677 9.38 -23.98 16.99
CA MET A 677 8.95 -23.44 15.71
C MET A 677 7.44 -23.30 15.66
N GLU A 678 6.98 -22.17 15.12
CA GLU A 678 5.56 -21.91 14.87
C GLU A 678 5.36 -21.37 13.46
N GLN A 679 4.16 -21.49 12.88
CA GLN A 679 3.87 -20.80 11.62
C GLN A 679 3.86 -19.28 11.85
N LEU A 680 4.52 -18.51 10.97
CA LEU A 680 4.62 -17.06 11.12
C LEU A 680 3.24 -16.40 11.22
N GLN A 681 2.28 -16.85 10.41
CA GLN A 681 0.90 -16.38 10.49
C GLN A 681 0.31 -16.56 11.90
N ILE A 682 0.47 -17.75 12.49
CA ILE A 682 -0.05 -18.04 13.83
C ILE A 682 0.65 -17.17 14.86
N ALA A 683 1.98 -17.06 14.82
CA ALA A 683 2.74 -16.22 15.75
C ALA A 683 2.31 -14.75 15.71
N LEU A 684 2.12 -14.19 14.50
CA LEU A 684 1.63 -12.81 14.33
C LEU A 684 0.18 -12.66 14.82
N GLU A 685 -0.70 -13.63 14.54
CA GLU A 685 -2.07 -13.64 15.06
C GLU A 685 -2.10 -13.69 16.60
N GLN A 686 -1.20 -14.44 17.24
CA GLN A 686 -1.08 -14.48 18.69
C GLN A 686 -0.57 -13.16 19.27
N LEU A 687 0.41 -12.53 18.63
CA LEU A 687 0.90 -11.20 19.02
C LEU A 687 -0.16 -10.11 18.81
N GLN A 688 -1.00 -10.24 17.77
CA GLN A 688 -2.15 -9.36 17.53
C GLN A 688 -3.18 -9.43 18.67
N MET A 689 -3.22 -10.51 19.46
CA MET A 689 -4.18 -10.62 20.56
C MET A 689 -3.76 -9.82 21.80
N ILE A 690 -2.46 -9.64 22.04
CA ILE A 690 -1.94 -9.05 23.29
C ILE A 690 -1.68 -7.55 23.24
N ASP A 691 -1.35 -6.94 24.38
CA ASP A 691 -0.87 -5.55 24.38
C ASP A 691 0.55 -5.50 23.83
N LEU A 692 0.70 -4.91 22.65
CA LEU A 692 1.96 -4.83 21.92
C LEU A 692 2.23 -3.36 21.59
N ARG A 693 3.36 -2.84 22.07
CA ARG A 693 3.74 -1.43 21.96
C ARG A 693 5.23 -1.29 21.78
N ARG A 694 5.61 -0.24 21.06
CA ARG A 694 6.99 0.18 20.92
C ARG A 694 7.49 0.85 22.20
N MET A 695 8.64 0.42 22.70
CA MET A 695 9.24 0.88 23.95
C MET A 695 10.43 1.84 23.72
N GLY A 696 11.10 1.73 22.57
CA GLY A 696 12.21 2.59 22.16
C GLY A 696 11.95 3.45 20.91
N PRO A 697 12.74 4.51 20.71
CA PRO A 697 12.69 5.31 19.49
C PRO A 697 13.09 4.44 18.29
N ARG A 698 12.45 4.68 17.14
CA ARG A 698 12.84 4.09 15.86
C ARG A 698 14.26 4.58 15.53
N GLU A 699 15.22 3.67 15.29
CA GLU A 699 16.53 4.10 14.78
C GLU A 699 16.32 4.95 13.52
N GLN A 700 16.97 6.11 13.53
CA GLN A 700 16.70 7.25 12.67
C GLN A 700 16.70 6.87 11.19
N GLU A 701 15.62 7.21 10.47
CA GLU A 701 15.79 7.62 9.07
C GLU A 701 16.79 8.79 9.08
N PRO A 702 17.90 8.70 8.33
CA PRO A 702 18.84 9.80 8.26
C PRO A 702 18.10 11.03 7.75
N ALA A 703 18.10 12.10 8.55
CA ALA A 703 17.54 13.38 8.18
C ALA A 703 18.06 13.79 6.79
N SER A 704 17.15 13.90 5.83
CA SER A 704 17.44 14.31 4.45
C SER A 704 17.76 15.79 4.34
#